data_AF-A0A532U9K3-F1
#
_entry.id   AF-A0A532U9K3-F1
#
_cell.length_a   1.000
_cell.length_b   1.000
_cell.length_c   1.000
_cell.angle_alpha   90.00
_cell.angle_beta   90.00
_cell.angle_gamma   90.00
#
_symmetry.space_group_name_H-M   'P 1'
#
loop_
_entity.id
_entity.type
_entity.pdbx_description
1 polymer ?
#
loop_
_entity_poly.entity_id
_entity_poly.type
_entity_poly.pdbx_seq_one_letter_code
_entity_poly.pdbx_strand_id
1 'polypeptide(L)'
;MNLLDYPRPRRDTGIGFHWFPDQWHYEQRYFDIFVPELKAMGTSWLLVLSDGLRTIPDWFLRGLMEHDIEPIIRVYTRFVTFLDQAGLRRACEHYASLGVHYVHVFNEPNLKHEWAEWSSERLPARFMDFLMPCLETMYAVEGIIPVLTPLSPGGDYWDTSFLKSTLAIINQRGKKYLYDRMAIGIHNYAFNKPLTYGKGGSARWRCARPYQRPPGCEDHTGFHMFEWYDEIVRQHTGRRLPMIGCENGVRLGDADDPRSPAINEALHAERHAAMCQMVMNGEVPYYFFNNAFWLLAAEDDNFFVRHSWYRPHGEPRLPQSVARLKALTKVERPLRVHVPDEIRVLMTDGDVRVMRLEEYLRGVLPLEMGDDAAGEALKAQAVAGRCYAAYAVANPRHSAQGADVCTTTHCQVWSPETYLTTDVAVQETASVVALHGDEVIQAFHFAHCDGHTRNSEDVWVRALPYCRSVPCTRPYPSMHGHGVGMCKRGAMAMAEQGATYVDILTHYYTDIHVVGADRVPVDTWPEQRTGYSDWPRPRADNGLGIHAGLDFSEEALTADVARAEELNLKWVLLAPEDETQLRRAVSAYWQKDIMPVVRPRCLVDEDHDFVKDARLMLEMDIPAYVQVYNAPEQAEEWRTGRTDMEVFASRWLTQAEALVEADAYPGLQVNRVEDLRTVIEEAKSQGLQHIFRHAWFCAHNYGRNRPARYPYDAINQRALPVQHPEWEFAGSIEEVNRWRREGQQPGQDISGNYDCVLGFLGYARVFEHELGYVPPFICGDGGWKYGDLSDRRYPKVTDFLHQAHHMAMFAWFRDGMLTHGGRLPEYLFAVCPWILSGRDDPAAWYDGPQGTRGQTIASVAAMSRFVRSGVPVVPPAPSPPPPSPEPAPVPEPAPPPSPGQPQANWSMTVERRPRTDGVKAIAGCFPRQGIRLDVTDPWGNCVSVTSGTKAEYGPGGFEARVWADAVFTLRFLNEAFQVDVNQEIVVLTFSENGSEEGFEEPAEADTRLVTNWMEPDVVEELLQDLGRYEGLFTMETQ
;
A
#
# COMPACT_ATOMS: atom_id res chain seq x y z
N MET A 1 -28.08 10.57 -9.03
CA MET A 1 -27.35 10.32 -7.77
C MET A 1 -27.12 8.84 -7.63
N ASN A 2 -25.88 8.39 -7.56
CA ASN A 2 -25.47 7.04 -7.19
C ASN A 2 -25.54 6.88 -5.66
N LEU A 3 -25.53 5.65 -5.14
CA LEU A 3 -25.63 5.40 -3.69
C LEU A 3 -24.50 6.05 -2.87
N LEU A 4 -23.32 6.19 -3.46
CA LEU A 4 -22.15 6.82 -2.84
C LEU A 4 -22.24 8.35 -2.79
N ASP A 5 -23.08 8.96 -3.64
CA ASP A 5 -23.24 10.41 -3.68
C ASP A 5 -24.10 10.93 -2.50
N TYR A 6 -24.86 10.04 -1.85
CA TYR A 6 -25.75 10.41 -0.75
C TYR A 6 -24.95 10.86 0.48
N PRO A 7 -25.24 12.05 1.05
CA PRO A 7 -24.51 12.59 2.20
C PRO A 7 -24.52 11.64 3.39
N ARG A 8 -23.37 11.53 4.05
CA ARG A 8 -23.17 10.72 5.26
C ARG A 8 -22.31 11.49 6.26
N PRO A 9 -22.35 11.13 7.56
CA PRO A 9 -21.41 11.64 8.55
C PRO A 9 -19.95 11.42 8.12
N ARG A 10 -19.05 12.32 8.51
CA ARG A 10 -17.61 12.21 8.20
C ARG A 10 -16.91 11.03 8.88
N ARG A 11 -17.47 10.53 9.98
CA ARG A 11 -16.99 9.35 10.73
C ARG A 11 -18.15 8.39 10.90
N ASP A 12 -18.68 7.92 9.77
CA ASP A 12 -19.91 7.14 9.73
C ASP A 12 -19.70 5.74 10.35
N THR A 13 -20.03 5.59 11.62
CA THR A 13 -20.10 4.28 12.30
C THR A 13 -21.38 3.51 11.94
N GLY A 14 -22.35 4.17 11.31
CA GLY A 14 -23.71 3.69 11.14
C GLY A 14 -24.49 3.53 12.45
N ILE A 15 -23.93 3.90 13.61
CA ILE A 15 -24.60 3.84 14.91
C ILE A 15 -25.48 5.07 15.06
N GLY A 16 -26.73 4.87 15.46
CA GLY A 16 -27.67 5.94 15.65
C GLY A 16 -28.67 5.68 16.75
N PHE A 17 -29.40 6.73 17.12
CA PHE A 17 -30.49 6.68 18.09
C PHE A 17 -31.68 7.50 17.61
N HIS A 18 -32.88 7.11 18.05
CA HIS A 18 -33.97 8.06 18.14
C HIS A 18 -33.74 8.91 19.40
N TRP A 19 -33.74 10.23 19.22
CA TRP A 19 -33.86 11.18 20.31
C TRP A 19 -35.15 10.95 21.11
N PHE A 20 -35.48 11.82 22.06
CA PHE A 20 -36.73 11.77 22.82
C PHE A 20 -37.96 11.61 21.90
N PRO A 21 -39.03 10.93 22.37
CA PRO A 21 -40.22 10.65 21.56
C PRO A 21 -41.14 11.87 21.46
N ASP A 22 -40.58 13.07 21.50
CA ASP A 22 -41.28 14.34 21.60
C ASP A 22 -40.44 15.53 21.11
N GLN A 23 -41.01 16.73 21.18
CA GLN A 23 -40.41 17.99 20.72
C GLN A 23 -39.92 18.91 21.85
N TRP A 24 -40.08 18.53 23.12
CA TRP A 24 -39.82 19.40 24.26
C TRP A 24 -38.36 19.30 24.73
N HIS A 25 -37.67 18.23 24.36
CA HIS A 25 -36.31 17.93 24.81
C HIS A 25 -35.21 18.49 23.90
N TYR A 26 -35.41 19.69 23.33
CA TYR A 26 -34.40 20.44 22.58
C TYR A 26 -33.79 21.59 23.38
N GLU A 27 -33.86 21.54 24.71
CA GLU A 27 -33.22 22.53 25.59
C GLU A 27 -31.71 22.22 25.75
N GLN A 28 -30.89 23.26 25.95
CA GLN A 28 -29.43 23.15 26.14
C GLN A 28 -29.03 22.09 27.18
N ARG A 29 -29.76 22.02 28.31
CA ARG A 29 -29.49 21.05 29.38
C ARG A 29 -29.49 19.59 28.89
N TYR A 30 -30.36 19.22 27.96
CA TYR A 30 -30.43 17.85 27.46
C TYR A 30 -29.34 17.61 26.43
N PHE A 31 -29.02 18.61 25.61
CA PHE A 31 -27.88 18.56 24.69
C PHE A 31 -26.56 18.33 25.46
N ASP A 32 -26.31 19.12 26.51
CA ASP A 32 -25.10 19.02 27.34
C ASP A 32 -24.98 17.65 28.05
N ILE A 33 -26.11 17.03 28.40
CA ILE A 33 -26.13 15.70 29.02
C ILE A 33 -25.86 14.61 27.97
N PHE A 34 -26.61 14.59 26.87
CA PHE A 34 -26.67 13.42 26.00
C PHE A 34 -25.70 13.44 24.84
N VAL A 35 -25.25 14.59 24.35
CA VAL A 35 -24.30 14.62 23.23
C VAL A 35 -22.96 14.00 23.59
N PRO A 36 -22.36 14.25 24.78
CA PRO A 36 -21.18 13.52 25.22
C PRO A 36 -21.41 12.00 25.29
N GLU A 37 -22.60 11.57 25.74
CA GLU A 37 -22.98 10.17 25.82
C GLU A 37 -23.11 9.53 24.42
N LEU A 38 -23.76 10.22 23.48
CA LEU A 38 -23.88 9.81 22.08
C LEU A 38 -22.51 9.65 21.42
N LYS A 39 -21.60 10.61 21.64
CA LYS A 39 -20.21 10.53 21.15
C LYS A 39 -19.45 9.36 21.74
N ALA A 40 -19.57 9.13 23.05
CA ALA A 40 -18.93 7.99 23.71
C ALA A 40 -19.46 6.64 23.18
N MET A 41 -20.74 6.59 22.78
CA MET A 41 -21.33 5.43 22.11
C MET A 41 -20.98 5.34 20.62
N GLY A 42 -20.22 6.29 20.07
CA GLY A 42 -19.84 6.34 18.65
C GLY A 42 -21.02 6.64 17.72
N THR A 43 -22.04 7.35 18.21
CA THR A 43 -23.21 7.73 17.42
C THR A 43 -22.82 8.67 16.29
N SER A 44 -23.25 8.36 15.07
CA SER A 44 -23.08 9.18 13.87
C SER A 44 -24.42 9.58 13.23
N TRP A 45 -25.54 8.98 13.65
CA TRP A 45 -26.88 9.31 13.14
C TRP A 45 -27.86 9.61 14.29
N LEU A 46 -28.72 10.61 14.14
CA LEU A 46 -29.74 10.90 15.14
C LEU A 46 -31.09 11.24 14.51
N LEU A 47 -32.11 10.42 14.78
CA LEU A 47 -33.48 10.73 14.39
C LEU A 47 -34.08 11.71 15.41
N VAL A 48 -34.60 12.83 14.92
CA VAL A 48 -35.23 13.89 15.73
C VAL A 48 -36.63 14.22 15.21
N LEU A 49 -37.52 14.55 16.14
CA LEU A 49 -38.94 14.76 15.87
C LEU A 49 -39.31 16.24 15.84
N SER A 50 -39.84 16.68 14.70
CA SER A 50 -40.47 17.98 14.50
C SER A 50 -41.99 17.79 14.59
N ASP A 51 -42.66 18.52 15.50
CA ASP A 51 -44.11 18.46 15.61
C ASP A 51 -44.78 19.36 14.57
N GLY A 52 -45.47 18.74 13.62
CA GLY A 52 -45.95 19.40 12.42
C GLY A 52 -44.81 20.11 11.70
N LEU A 53 -45.00 21.38 11.35
CA LEU A 53 -44.02 22.18 10.59
C LEU A 53 -43.20 23.11 11.48
N ARG A 54 -43.13 22.83 12.79
CA ARG A 54 -42.28 23.57 13.73
C ARG A 54 -40.83 23.09 13.62
N THR A 55 -39.93 23.97 13.19
CA THR A 55 -38.52 23.60 12.98
C THR A 55 -37.80 23.28 14.29
N ILE A 56 -36.86 22.33 14.22
CA ILE A 56 -35.90 22.06 15.30
C ILE A 56 -35.00 23.29 15.49
N PRO A 57 -34.58 23.65 16.72
CA PRO A 57 -33.70 24.80 16.95
C PRO A 57 -32.38 24.72 16.18
N ASP A 58 -31.99 25.81 15.51
CA ASP A 58 -30.78 25.88 14.67
C ASP A 58 -29.51 25.51 15.42
N TRP A 59 -29.34 26.01 16.65
CA TRP A 59 -28.16 25.74 17.47
C TRP A 59 -28.03 24.26 17.81
N PHE A 60 -29.15 23.55 17.96
CA PHE A 60 -29.17 22.12 18.26
C PHE A 60 -28.70 21.34 17.03
N LEU A 61 -29.26 21.63 15.86
CA LEU A 61 -28.87 20.98 14.60
C LEU A 61 -27.40 21.26 14.25
N ARG A 62 -26.95 22.51 14.35
CA ARG A 62 -25.54 22.87 14.13
C ARG A 62 -24.62 22.16 15.11
N GLY A 63 -25.00 22.09 16.39
CA GLY A 63 -24.23 21.39 17.41
C GLY A 63 -24.10 19.88 17.14
N LEU A 64 -25.15 19.23 16.60
CA LEU A 64 -25.04 17.83 16.16
C LEU A 64 -24.01 17.68 15.03
N MET A 65 -24.09 18.55 14.02
CA MET A 65 -23.19 18.50 12.86
C MET A 65 -21.74 18.82 13.23
N GLU A 66 -21.49 19.75 14.16
CA GLU A 66 -20.17 20.01 14.74
C GLU A 66 -19.57 18.81 15.48
N HIS A 67 -20.40 17.84 15.85
CA HIS A 67 -20.00 16.59 16.47
C HIS A 67 -20.07 15.39 15.52
N ASP A 68 -20.11 15.64 14.20
CA ASP A 68 -20.20 14.62 13.15
C ASP A 68 -21.42 13.69 13.32
N ILE A 69 -22.54 14.22 13.82
CA ILE A 69 -23.82 13.50 13.94
C ILE A 69 -24.79 14.03 12.89
N GLU A 70 -25.17 13.19 11.93
CA GLU A 70 -26.15 13.51 10.89
C GLU A 70 -27.58 13.40 11.44
N PRO A 71 -28.37 14.50 11.41
CA PRO A 71 -29.75 14.47 11.82
C PRO A 71 -30.66 13.91 10.73
N ILE A 72 -31.58 13.02 11.11
CA ILE A 72 -32.72 12.60 10.30
C ILE A 72 -33.94 13.30 10.87
N ILE A 73 -34.64 14.10 10.07
CA ILE A 73 -35.83 14.84 10.54
C ILE A 73 -37.09 14.04 10.25
N ARG A 74 -37.86 13.76 11.31
CA ARG A 74 -39.24 13.29 11.21
C ARG A 74 -40.19 14.46 11.44
N VAL A 75 -40.89 14.87 10.39
CA VAL A 75 -42.06 15.76 10.47
C VAL A 75 -43.26 14.92 10.92
N TYR A 76 -43.52 14.93 12.22
CA TYR A 76 -44.57 14.14 12.85
C TYR A 76 -45.91 14.86 12.81
N THR A 77 -46.97 14.12 12.50
CA THR A 77 -48.35 14.53 12.72
C THR A 77 -49.06 13.42 13.46
N ARG A 78 -49.98 13.77 14.36
CA ARG A 78 -50.74 12.79 15.15
C ARG A 78 -51.46 11.74 14.29
N PHE A 79 -51.92 12.14 13.11
CA PHE A 79 -52.56 11.26 12.14
C PHE A 79 -52.02 11.55 10.75
N VAL A 80 -52.14 10.59 9.83
CA VAL A 80 -52.01 10.84 8.39
C VAL A 80 -53.04 11.89 7.98
N THR A 81 -52.55 13.04 7.51
CA THR A 81 -53.36 14.20 7.16
C THR A 81 -52.67 15.05 6.08
N PHE A 82 -53.38 16.02 5.51
CA PHE A 82 -52.77 16.97 4.58
C PHE A 82 -51.81 17.91 5.33
N LEU A 83 -50.57 17.99 4.84
CA LEU A 83 -49.58 18.95 5.29
C LEU A 83 -49.62 20.21 4.42
N ASP A 84 -49.41 21.39 5.03
CA ASP A 84 -49.22 22.63 4.29
C ASP A 84 -47.91 22.55 3.48
N GLN A 85 -48.04 22.49 2.16
CA GLN A 85 -46.89 22.32 1.26
C GLN A 85 -45.99 23.56 1.26
N ALA A 86 -46.55 24.77 1.42
CA ALA A 86 -45.75 25.98 1.48
C ALA A 86 -44.92 26.03 2.77
N GLY A 87 -45.51 25.63 3.89
CA GLY A 87 -44.81 25.48 5.17
C GLY A 87 -43.77 24.36 5.15
N LEU A 88 -44.08 23.21 4.58
CA LEU A 88 -43.13 22.11 4.39
C LEU A 88 -41.93 22.57 3.56
N ARG A 89 -42.16 23.28 2.45
CA ARG A 89 -41.08 23.85 1.64
C ARG A 89 -40.17 24.77 2.45
N ARG A 90 -40.74 25.70 3.22
CA ARG A 90 -39.96 26.61 4.08
C ARG A 90 -39.16 25.87 5.14
N ALA A 91 -39.72 24.85 5.76
CA ALA A 91 -39.01 24.03 6.74
C ALA A 91 -37.83 23.28 6.08
N CYS A 92 -38.06 22.69 4.90
CA CYS A 92 -37.02 22.02 4.12
C CYS A 92 -35.91 22.98 3.65
N GLU A 93 -36.24 24.17 3.15
CA GLU A 93 -35.26 25.20 2.78
C GLU A 93 -34.42 25.63 3.98
N HIS A 94 -35.06 25.77 5.14
CA HIS A 94 -34.38 26.08 6.39
C HIS A 94 -33.41 24.96 6.78
N TYR A 95 -33.85 23.70 6.80
CA TYR A 95 -33.00 22.55 7.10
C TYR A 95 -31.84 22.41 6.11
N ALA A 96 -32.08 22.58 4.81
CA ALA A 96 -31.03 22.57 3.80
C ALA A 96 -29.98 23.66 4.05
N SER A 97 -30.39 24.87 4.47
CA SER A 97 -29.47 25.96 4.79
C SER A 97 -28.59 25.69 6.02
N LEU A 98 -29.02 24.77 6.89
CA LEU A 98 -28.23 24.27 8.02
C LEU A 98 -27.34 23.09 7.62
N GLY A 99 -27.53 22.52 6.43
CA GLY A 99 -26.83 21.34 5.92
C GLY A 99 -27.44 20.01 6.37
N VAL A 100 -28.72 20.01 6.77
CA VAL A 100 -29.48 18.78 7.03
C VAL A 100 -30.01 18.22 5.71
N HIS A 101 -29.85 16.91 5.50
CA HIS A 101 -30.20 16.29 4.23
C HIS A 101 -31.50 15.49 4.28
N TYR A 102 -31.71 14.68 5.33
CA TYR A 102 -32.75 13.65 5.33
C TYR A 102 -34.03 14.11 6.06
N VAL A 103 -35.15 14.11 5.34
CA VAL A 103 -36.46 14.47 5.89
C VAL A 103 -37.51 13.45 5.48
N HIS A 104 -38.28 12.96 6.45
CA HIS A 104 -39.51 12.22 6.19
C HIS A 104 -40.71 12.84 6.90
N VAL A 105 -41.89 12.55 6.37
CA VAL A 105 -43.19 12.91 6.96
C VAL A 105 -43.91 11.64 7.39
N PHE A 106 -44.80 11.77 8.39
CA PHE A 106 -45.57 10.65 8.95
C PHE A 106 -44.69 9.56 9.59
N ASN A 107 -45.32 8.61 10.28
CA ASN A 107 -44.62 7.55 11.01
C ASN A 107 -44.86 6.16 10.42
N GLU A 108 -45.96 5.49 10.76
CA GLU A 108 -46.21 4.09 10.35
C GLU A 108 -47.61 3.92 9.73
N PRO A 109 -47.83 4.41 8.49
CA PRO A 109 -49.15 4.48 7.87
C PRO A 109 -49.82 3.11 7.65
N ASN A 110 -49.10 2.01 7.86
CA ASN A 110 -49.63 0.65 7.83
C ASN A 110 -50.20 0.18 9.18
N LEU A 111 -50.26 1.03 10.21
CA LEU A 111 -50.90 0.77 11.50
C LEU A 111 -52.23 1.52 11.67
N LYS A 112 -53.19 0.89 12.35
CA LYS A 112 -54.53 1.46 12.57
C LYS A 112 -54.54 2.79 13.31
N HIS A 113 -53.68 2.94 14.32
CA HIS A 113 -53.70 4.08 15.23
C HIS A 113 -53.10 5.36 14.63
N GLU A 114 -52.42 5.26 13.49
CA GLU A 114 -51.87 6.40 12.73
C GLU A 114 -52.96 7.09 11.88
N TRP A 115 -54.19 6.58 11.89
CA TRP A 115 -55.31 7.12 11.13
C TRP A 115 -56.43 7.57 12.06
N ALA A 116 -56.97 8.76 11.80
CA ALA A 116 -58.21 9.21 12.44
C ALA A 116 -59.38 8.28 12.07
N GLU A 117 -59.42 7.82 10.82
CA GLU A 117 -60.39 6.85 10.31
C GLU A 117 -59.68 5.75 9.50
N TRP A 118 -59.55 4.57 10.11
CA TRP A 118 -58.92 3.41 9.48
C TRP A 118 -59.85 2.73 8.47
N SER A 119 -59.31 2.44 7.29
CA SER A 119 -59.86 1.45 6.36
C SER A 119 -58.71 0.82 5.57
N SER A 120 -58.67 -0.51 5.53
CA SER A 120 -57.66 -1.27 4.77
C SER A 120 -57.92 -1.26 3.26
N GLU A 121 -59.10 -0.83 2.83
CA GLU A 121 -59.45 -0.76 1.41
C GLU A 121 -58.59 0.29 0.71
N ARG A 122 -57.81 -0.16 -0.29
CA ARG A 122 -56.90 0.68 -1.09
C ARG A 122 -55.98 1.56 -0.23
N LEU A 123 -55.61 1.11 0.97
CA LEU A 123 -54.87 1.89 1.95
C LEU A 123 -53.58 2.53 1.38
N PRO A 124 -52.71 1.83 0.62
CA PRO A 124 -51.54 2.47 0.01
C PRO A 124 -51.90 3.61 -0.94
N ALA A 125 -52.99 3.48 -1.71
CA ALA A 125 -53.43 4.53 -2.62
C ALA A 125 -53.91 5.78 -1.86
N ARG A 126 -54.70 5.57 -0.80
CA ARG A 126 -55.16 6.65 0.09
C ARG A 126 -53.97 7.36 0.74
N PHE A 127 -53.00 6.60 1.25
CA PHE A 127 -51.81 7.18 1.85
C PHE A 127 -51.01 8.02 0.85
N MET A 128 -50.86 7.55 -0.39
CA MET A 128 -50.17 8.27 -1.45
C MET A 128 -50.87 9.57 -1.88
N ASP A 129 -52.16 9.76 -1.59
CA ASP A 129 -52.82 11.06 -1.79
C ASP A 129 -52.31 12.12 -0.81
N PHE A 130 -51.82 11.72 0.36
CA PHE A 130 -51.19 12.60 1.35
C PHE A 130 -49.68 12.70 1.17
N LEU A 131 -49.00 11.57 0.90
CA LEU A 131 -47.54 11.52 0.84
C LEU A 131 -46.96 12.08 -0.46
N MET A 132 -47.59 11.86 -1.62
CA MET A 132 -47.01 12.27 -2.91
C MET A 132 -46.71 13.77 -2.98
N PRO A 133 -47.63 14.69 -2.61
CA PRO A 133 -47.34 16.11 -2.60
C PRO A 133 -46.14 16.46 -1.71
N CYS A 134 -46.03 15.81 -0.54
CA CYS A 134 -44.91 16.03 0.38
C CYS A 134 -43.57 15.58 -0.23
N LEU A 135 -43.53 14.42 -0.88
CA LEU A 135 -42.33 13.94 -1.57
C LEU A 135 -41.90 14.91 -2.68
N GLU A 136 -42.84 15.40 -3.48
CA GLU A 136 -42.55 16.39 -4.53
C GLU A 136 -42.05 17.72 -3.95
N THR A 137 -42.67 18.19 -2.86
CA THR A 137 -42.26 19.42 -2.17
C THR A 137 -40.85 19.30 -1.60
N MET A 138 -40.54 18.21 -0.91
CA MET A 138 -39.20 17.95 -0.38
C MET A 138 -38.18 17.78 -1.51
N TYR A 139 -38.53 17.06 -2.57
CA TYR A 139 -37.67 16.85 -3.74
C TYR A 139 -37.35 18.18 -4.45
N ALA A 140 -38.26 19.14 -4.43
CA ALA A 140 -38.06 20.45 -5.07
C ALA A 140 -37.12 21.39 -4.29
N VAL A 141 -36.62 20.99 -3.12
CA VAL A 141 -35.63 21.75 -2.34
C VAL A 141 -34.25 21.11 -2.55
N GLU A 142 -33.31 21.91 -3.04
CA GLU A 142 -31.92 21.48 -3.20
C GLU A 142 -31.28 21.21 -1.83
N GLY A 143 -30.44 20.18 -1.74
CA GLY A 143 -29.86 19.71 -0.47
C GLY A 143 -30.76 18.75 0.33
N ILE A 144 -32.07 18.70 0.07
CA ILE A 144 -32.98 17.77 0.74
C ILE A 144 -33.14 16.47 -0.04
N ILE A 145 -33.08 15.37 0.70
CA ILE A 145 -33.38 14.02 0.27
C ILE A 145 -34.68 13.60 0.96
N PRO A 146 -35.79 13.50 0.21
CA PRO A 146 -37.03 12.89 0.70
C PRO A 146 -36.75 11.44 1.11
N VAL A 147 -37.12 11.10 2.34
CA VAL A 147 -37.11 9.72 2.82
C VAL A 147 -38.56 9.23 2.78
N LEU A 148 -38.80 8.14 2.05
CA LEU A 148 -40.09 7.46 2.04
C LEU A 148 -40.41 6.99 3.46
N THR A 149 -41.60 7.32 3.96
CA THR A 149 -42.04 7.02 5.33
C THR A 149 -41.78 5.56 5.70
N PRO A 150 -41.18 5.28 6.88
CA PRO A 150 -40.97 3.91 7.34
C PRO A 150 -42.30 3.19 7.58
N LEU A 151 -42.26 1.86 7.63
CA LEU A 151 -43.43 1.02 7.87
C LEU A 151 -43.16 0.13 9.07
N SER A 152 -44.20 -0.18 9.83
CA SER A 152 -44.10 -1.09 10.96
C SER A 152 -43.98 -2.55 10.47
N PRO A 153 -42.98 -3.32 10.93
CA PRO A 153 -42.80 -4.73 10.55
C PRO A 153 -44.03 -5.58 10.79
N GLY A 154 -44.60 -6.17 9.74
CA GLY A 154 -45.74 -7.06 9.86
C GLY A 154 -46.99 -6.39 10.46
N GLY A 155 -47.11 -5.07 10.37
CA GLY A 155 -48.19 -4.27 10.95
C GLY A 155 -49.61 -4.65 10.49
N ASP A 156 -50.61 -3.86 10.91
CA ASP A 156 -52.02 -4.12 10.57
C ASP A 156 -52.25 -4.33 9.07
N TYR A 157 -51.50 -3.60 8.23
CA TYR A 157 -51.32 -3.89 6.81
C TYR A 157 -49.88 -4.36 6.55
N TRP A 158 -49.72 -5.49 5.84
CA TRP A 158 -48.43 -6.12 5.56
C TRP A 158 -47.51 -5.18 4.80
N ASP A 159 -46.38 -4.83 5.40
CA ASP A 159 -45.53 -3.72 5.01
C ASP A 159 -44.83 -3.95 3.66
N THR A 160 -44.36 -5.17 3.35
CA THR A 160 -43.82 -5.47 2.01
C THR A 160 -44.87 -5.32 0.90
N SER A 161 -46.13 -5.69 1.18
CA SER A 161 -47.25 -5.46 0.25
C SER A 161 -47.59 -3.98 0.13
N PHE A 162 -47.48 -3.23 1.23
CA PHE A 162 -47.71 -1.79 1.27
C PHE A 162 -46.65 -1.03 0.45
N LEU A 163 -45.37 -1.33 0.68
CA LEU A 163 -44.24 -0.75 -0.04
C LEU A 163 -44.35 -1.02 -1.54
N LYS A 164 -44.59 -2.28 -1.91
CA LYS A 164 -44.81 -2.69 -3.31
C LYS A 164 -45.91 -1.86 -3.97
N SER A 165 -47.04 -1.70 -3.29
CA SER A 165 -48.17 -0.91 -3.80
C SER A 165 -47.82 0.58 -3.93
N THR A 166 -47.09 1.13 -2.94
CA THR A 166 -46.66 2.53 -2.90
C THR A 166 -45.71 2.86 -4.07
N LEU A 167 -44.69 2.04 -4.30
CA LEU A 167 -43.77 2.21 -5.43
C LEU A 167 -44.48 2.03 -6.78
N ALA A 168 -45.42 1.07 -6.88
CA ALA A 168 -46.26 0.92 -8.06
C ALA A 168 -47.11 2.18 -8.35
N ILE A 169 -47.63 2.85 -7.32
CA ILE A 169 -48.39 4.10 -7.48
C ILE A 169 -47.50 5.25 -7.96
N ILE A 170 -46.27 5.39 -7.43
CA ILE A 170 -45.28 6.38 -7.93
C ILE A 170 -45.05 6.17 -9.44
N ASN A 171 -44.84 4.91 -9.85
CA ASN A 171 -44.67 4.53 -11.25
C ASN A 171 -45.90 4.86 -12.10
N GLN A 172 -47.10 4.47 -11.63
CA GLN A 172 -48.37 4.70 -12.33
C GLN A 172 -48.70 6.19 -12.49
N ARG A 173 -48.30 7.03 -11.53
CA ARG A 173 -48.49 8.49 -11.57
C ARG A 173 -47.39 9.22 -12.36
N GLY A 174 -46.45 8.50 -12.97
CA GLY A 174 -45.37 9.07 -13.78
C GLY A 174 -44.32 9.85 -12.97
N LYS A 175 -44.17 9.55 -11.68
CA LYS A 175 -43.29 10.29 -10.75
C LYS A 175 -41.94 9.59 -10.50
N LYS A 176 -41.44 8.87 -11.51
CA LYS A 176 -40.18 8.09 -11.41
C LYS A 176 -38.95 8.95 -11.11
N TYR A 177 -38.96 10.22 -11.48
CA TYR A 177 -37.86 11.16 -11.19
C TYR A 177 -37.57 11.31 -9.69
N LEU A 178 -38.54 11.00 -8.81
CA LEU A 178 -38.31 10.99 -7.37
C LEU A 178 -37.18 10.01 -7.00
N TYR A 179 -37.03 8.90 -7.74
CA TYR A 179 -35.97 7.91 -7.49
C TYR A 179 -34.56 8.43 -7.77
N ASP A 180 -34.42 9.57 -8.44
CA ASP A 180 -33.10 10.16 -8.72
C ASP A 180 -32.46 10.75 -7.44
N ARG A 181 -33.31 11.13 -6.47
CA ARG A 181 -32.94 11.67 -5.16
C ARG A 181 -34.05 11.39 -4.16
N MET A 182 -34.11 10.14 -3.68
CA MET A 182 -34.99 9.71 -2.58
C MET A 182 -34.32 8.57 -1.81
N ALA A 183 -34.66 8.43 -0.54
CA ALA A 183 -34.26 7.32 0.33
C ALA A 183 -35.50 6.55 0.84
N ILE A 184 -35.31 5.38 1.43
CA ILE A 184 -36.37 4.53 2.00
C ILE A 184 -36.18 4.45 3.51
N GLY A 185 -37.15 4.93 4.29
CA GLY A 185 -37.16 4.73 5.74
C GLY A 185 -37.50 3.29 6.09
N ILE A 186 -36.87 2.74 7.11
CA ILE A 186 -37.14 1.38 7.59
C ILE A 186 -37.16 1.29 9.12
N HIS A 187 -38.09 0.51 9.67
CA HIS A 187 -38.11 0.10 11.07
C HIS A 187 -37.72 -1.37 11.20
N ASN A 188 -36.43 -1.72 11.25
CA ASN A 188 -35.98 -3.12 11.21
C ASN A 188 -35.78 -3.74 12.61
N TYR A 189 -36.83 -3.74 13.42
CA TYR A 189 -36.83 -4.38 14.75
C TYR A 189 -36.52 -5.88 14.66
N ALA A 190 -35.55 -6.35 15.45
CA ALA A 190 -35.20 -7.77 15.51
C ALA A 190 -36.08 -8.56 16.50
N PHE A 191 -36.81 -7.86 17.38
CA PHE A 191 -37.60 -8.47 18.45
C PHE A 191 -36.74 -9.41 19.30
N ASN A 192 -37.20 -10.64 19.57
CA ASN A 192 -36.40 -11.67 20.22
C ASN A 192 -35.78 -12.69 19.26
N LYS A 193 -35.81 -12.44 17.95
CA LYS A 193 -35.31 -13.39 16.94
C LYS A 193 -33.78 -13.30 16.81
N PRO A 194 -33.12 -14.36 16.31
CA PRO A 194 -31.70 -14.30 15.96
C PRO A 194 -31.45 -13.18 14.93
N LEU A 195 -30.28 -12.52 15.00
CA LEU A 195 -29.95 -11.44 14.06
C LEU A 195 -29.89 -11.90 12.60
N THR A 196 -29.65 -13.19 12.35
CA THR A 196 -29.64 -13.81 11.03
C THR A 196 -31.04 -14.10 10.47
N TYR A 197 -32.10 -13.89 11.25
CA TYR A 197 -33.47 -14.20 10.86
C TYR A 197 -33.88 -13.39 9.63
N GLY A 198 -34.40 -14.08 8.61
CA GLY A 198 -34.84 -13.48 7.36
C GLY A 198 -33.71 -13.09 6.40
N LYS A 199 -32.44 -13.36 6.73
CA LYS A 199 -31.29 -13.08 5.84
C LYS A 199 -31.43 -13.82 4.50
N GLY A 200 -31.14 -13.17 3.40
CA GLY A 200 -31.26 -13.68 2.02
C GLY A 200 -32.56 -13.29 1.30
N GLY A 201 -33.41 -12.47 1.93
CA GLY A 201 -34.61 -11.92 1.28
C GLY A 201 -35.64 -12.98 0.86
N SER A 202 -36.57 -12.57 -0.02
CA SER A 202 -37.62 -13.46 -0.51
C SER A 202 -37.08 -14.53 -1.48
N ALA A 203 -35.92 -14.28 -2.08
CA ALA A 203 -35.21 -15.21 -2.94
C ALA A 203 -34.83 -16.52 -2.20
N ARG A 204 -34.36 -16.42 -0.95
CA ARG A 204 -34.08 -17.57 -0.07
C ARG A 204 -35.35 -18.12 0.56
N TRP A 205 -36.21 -17.25 1.05
CA TRP A 205 -37.40 -17.64 1.82
C TRP A 205 -38.69 -17.59 0.98
N ARG A 206 -38.69 -18.28 -0.16
CA ARG A 206 -39.81 -18.27 -1.13
C ARG A 206 -41.14 -18.79 -0.58
N CYS A 207 -41.09 -19.49 0.55
CA CYS A 207 -42.25 -20.00 1.28
C CYS A 207 -42.98 -18.92 2.08
N ALA A 208 -42.35 -17.76 2.34
CA ALA A 208 -42.95 -16.70 3.14
C ALA A 208 -44.20 -16.15 2.44
N ARG A 209 -45.27 -15.93 3.21
CA ARG A 209 -46.53 -15.38 2.73
C ARG A 209 -47.01 -14.33 3.74
N PRO A 210 -47.71 -13.27 3.30
CA PRO A 210 -48.25 -12.29 4.22
C PRO A 210 -49.06 -12.94 5.35
N TYR A 211 -48.72 -12.59 6.59
CA TYR A 211 -49.37 -13.11 7.81
C TYR A 211 -49.31 -14.64 8.01
N GLN A 212 -48.49 -15.36 7.22
CA GLN A 212 -48.38 -16.80 7.27
C GLN A 212 -46.92 -17.21 7.31
N ARG A 213 -46.56 -17.97 8.34
CA ARG A 213 -45.22 -18.51 8.54
C ARG A 213 -45.26 -20.04 8.55
N PRO A 214 -45.07 -20.70 7.39
CA PRO A 214 -44.96 -22.14 7.31
C PRO A 214 -43.82 -22.69 8.20
N PRO A 215 -43.93 -23.91 8.73
CA PRO A 215 -42.83 -24.54 9.48
C PRO A 215 -41.52 -24.57 8.67
N GLY A 216 -40.40 -24.20 9.30
CA GLY A 216 -39.10 -24.13 8.64
C GLY A 216 -38.89 -22.92 7.71
N CYS A 217 -39.87 -22.01 7.62
CA CYS A 217 -39.78 -20.79 6.83
C CYS A 217 -39.56 -19.56 7.73
N GLU A 218 -38.65 -18.68 7.33
CA GLU A 218 -38.48 -17.35 7.92
C GLU A 218 -39.17 -16.30 7.04
N ASP A 219 -39.55 -15.17 7.63
CA ASP A 219 -40.14 -14.03 6.95
C ASP A 219 -39.25 -12.78 7.12
N HIS A 220 -39.73 -11.64 6.65
CA HIS A 220 -38.97 -10.39 6.65
C HIS A 220 -38.93 -9.67 8.00
N THR A 221 -39.69 -10.12 9.01
CA THR A 221 -39.83 -9.42 10.30
C THR A 221 -38.63 -9.67 11.23
N GLY A 222 -37.49 -9.07 10.90
CA GLY A 222 -36.25 -9.16 11.66
C GLY A 222 -35.21 -8.13 11.21
N PHE A 223 -33.98 -8.27 11.71
CA PHE A 223 -32.90 -7.31 11.43
C PHE A 223 -32.62 -7.13 9.93
N HIS A 224 -32.57 -8.23 9.16
CA HIS A 224 -32.30 -8.24 7.71
C HIS A 224 -33.48 -7.83 6.82
N MET A 225 -34.51 -7.16 7.37
CA MET A 225 -35.65 -6.68 6.59
C MET A 225 -35.24 -5.83 5.37
N PHE A 226 -34.13 -5.08 5.48
CA PHE A 226 -33.61 -4.26 4.39
C PHE A 226 -33.34 -5.07 3.09
N GLU A 227 -32.99 -6.35 3.17
CA GLU A 227 -32.77 -7.19 1.97
C GLU A 227 -34.08 -7.50 1.24
N TRP A 228 -35.18 -7.61 1.98
CA TRP A 228 -36.52 -7.81 1.41
C TRP A 228 -37.05 -6.54 0.77
N TYR A 229 -36.81 -5.39 1.41
CA TYR A 229 -37.18 -4.10 0.86
C TYR A 229 -36.39 -3.80 -0.41
N ASP A 230 -35.10 -4.15 -0.45
CA ASP A 230 -34.23 -3.90 -1.60
C ASP A 230 -34.74 -4.63 -2.85
N GLU A 231 -35.14 -5.89 -2.68
CA GLU A 231 -35.73 -6.65 -3.76
C GLU A 231 -36.99 -5.96 -4.33
N ILE A 232 -37.87 -5.47 -3.45
CA ILE A 232 -39.09 -4.76 -3.85
C ILE A 232 -38.74 -3.44 -4.55
N VAL A 233 -37.78 -2.68 -3.99
CA VAL A 233 -37.30 -1.42 -4.56
C VAL A 233 -36.76 -1.66 -5.96
N ARG A 234 -35.77 -2.55 -6.13
CA ARG A 234 -35.16 -2.84 -7.44
C ARG A 234 -36.18 -3.29 -8.49
N GLN A 235 -37.17 -4.09 -8.11
CA GLN A 235 -38.24 -4.51 -9.02
C GLN A 235 -39.08 -3.35 -9.58
N HIS A 236 -39.19 -2.23 -8.85
CA HIS A 236 -40.03 -1.09 -9.25
C HIS A 236 -39.23 0.08 -9.80
N THR A 237 -38.01 0.30 -9.30
CA THR A 237 -37.16 1.44 -9.65
C THR A 237 -36.12 1.05 -10.71
N GLY A 238 -35.75 -0.23 -10.82
CA GLY A 238 -34.63 -0.71 -11.63
C GLY A 238 -33.25 -0.43 -11.02
N ARG A 239 -33.19 0.07 -9.78
CA ARG A 239 -31.95 0.48 -9.09
C ARG A 239 -32.09 0.36 -7.57
N ARG A 240 -30.99 0.31 -6.83
CA ARG A 240 -31.09 0.44 -5.36
C ARG A 240 -31.28 1.90 -4.94
N LEU A 241 -31.92 2.06 -3.79
CA LEU A 241 -32.09 3.33 -3.09
C LEU A 241 -31.55 3.18 -1.67
N PRO A 242 -30.99 4.24 -1.07
CA PRO A 242 -30.46 4.16 0.28
C PRO A 242 -31.60 3.92 1.27
N MET A 243 -31.33 3.08 2.27
CA MET A 243 -32.25 2.77 3.34
C MET A 243 -31.76 3.38 4.64
N ILE A 244 -32.61 4.22 5.23
CA ILE A 244 -32.34 4.90 6.49
C ILE A 244 -33.06 4.15 7.60
N GLY A 245 -32.31 3.60 8.54
CA GLY A 245 -32.87 3.05 9.76
C GLY A 245 -33.44 4.18 10.60
N CYS A 246 -34.77 4.22 10.75
CA CYS A 246 -35.43 5.24 11.56
C CYS A 246 -35.68 4.76 12.98
N GLU A 247 -35.97 3.46 13.16
CA GLU A 247 -36.12 2.84 14.47
C GLU A 247 -35.76 1.35 14.38
N ASN A 248 -34.89 0.88 15.27
CA ASN A 248 -34.55 -0.54 15.33
C ASN A 248 -34.01 -0.97 16.70
N GLY A 249 -33.47 -2.19 16.74
CA GLY A 249 -32.95 -2.83 17.93
C GLY A 249 -33.85 -3.95 18.45
N VAL A 250 -33.67 -4.26 19.73
CA VAL A 250 -34.47 -5.22 20.50
C VAL A 250 -35.00 -4.54 21.76
N ARG A 251 -36.17 -4.90 22.27
CA ARG A 251 -36.73 -4.27 23.48
C ARG A 251 -36.73 -5.25 24.63
N LEU A 252 -36.51 -4.73 25.85
CA LEU A 252 -36.64 -5.55 27.06
C LEU A 252 -38.01 -6.23 27.12
N GLY A 253 -38.00 -7.54 27.33
CA GLY A 253 -39.18 -8.37 27.42
C GLY A 253 -39.78 -8.83 26.09
N ASP A 254 -39.23 -8.43 24.93
CA ASP A 254 -39.66 -8.98 23.64
C ASP A 254 -39.56 -10.52 23.69
N ALA A 255 -40.63 -11.19 23.25
CA ALA A 255 -40.80 -12.65 23.31
C ALA A 255 -41.67 -13.19 22.16
N ASP A 256 -41.72 -12.48 21.04
CA ASP A 256 -42.61 -12.73 19.90
C ASP A 256 -42.39 -14.08 19.22
N ASP A 257 -41.16 -14.58 19.18
CA ASP A 257 -40.82 -15.92 18.71
C ASP A 257 -40.64 -16.87 19.90
N PRO A 258 -41.54 -17.86 20.10
CA PRO A 258 -41.45 -18.79 21.22
C PRO A 258 -40.24 -19.72 21.14
N ARG A 259 -39.52 -19.75 20.01
CA ARG A 259 -38.29 -20.55 19.83
C ARG A 259 -37.05 -19.83 20.35
N SER A 260 -37.16 -18.55 20.67
CA SER A 260 -36.03 -17.72 21.12
C SER A 260 -36.28 -17.19 22.53
N PRO A 261 -35.24 -17.01 23.35
CA PRO A 261 -35.39 -16.51 24.71
C PRO A 261 -35.97 -15.09 24.70
N ALA A 262 -36.70 -14.73 25.75
CA ALA A 262 -37.14 -13.36 25.94
C ALA A 262 -35.93 -12.44 26.15
N ILE A 263 -36.02 -11.20 25.66
CA ILE A 263 -34.92 -10.24 25.76
C ILE A 263 -34.79 -9.74 27.20
N ASN A 264 -33.69 -10.11 27.85
CA ASN A 264 -33.23 -9.50 29.09
C ASN A 264 -32.14 -8.45 28.80
N GLU A 265 -31.64 -7.76 29.83
CA GLU A 265 -30.67 -6.67 29.64
C GLU A 265 -29.33 -7.16 29.03
N ALA A 266 -28.88 -8.36 29.39
CA ALA A 266 -27.64 -8.94 28.84
C ALA A 266 -27.79 -9.24 27.34
N LEU A 267 -28.89 -9.89 26.94
CA LEU A 267 -29.20 -10.12 25.52
C LEU A 267 -29.41 -8.81 24.77
N HIS A 268 -30.03 -7.81 25.40
CA HIS A 268 -30.18 -6.47 24.83
C HIS A 268 -28.81 -5.88 24.52
N ALA A 269 -27.87 -5.90 25.47
CA ALA A 269 -26.51 -5.40 25.28
C ALA A 269 -25.75 -6.17 24.18
N GLU A 270 -25.83 -7.50 24.17
CA GLU A 270 -25.18 -8.37 23.18
C GLU A 270 -25.72 -8.11 21.77
N ARG A 271 -27.04 -8.07 21.60
CA ARG A 271 -27.68 -7.89 20.28
C ARG A 271 -27.39 -6.52 19.68
N HIS A 272 -27.46 -5.44 20.48
CA HIS A 272 -27.14 -4.11 19.98
C HIS A 272 -25.66 -3.97 19.61
N ALA A 273 -24.75 -4.50 20.42
CA ALA A 273 -23.33 -4.50 20.10
C ALA A 273 -23.05 -5.27 18.79
N ALA A 274 -23.67 -6.46 18.62
CA ALA A 274 -23.54 -7.25 17.40
C ALA A 274 -24.11 -6.52 16.17
N MET A 275 -25.29 -5.88 16.28
CA MET A 275 -25.83 -5.05 15.19
C MET A 275 -24.87 -3.92 14.81
N CYS A 276 -24.25 -3.25 15.78
CA CYS A 276 -23.27 -2.19 15.52
C CYS A 276 -22.03 -2.76 14.82
N GLN A 277 -21.49 -3.89 15.29
CA GLN A 277 -20.35 -4.56 14.66
C GLN A 277 -20.68 -4.97 13.22
N MET A 278 -21.83 -5.58 12.97
CA MET A 278 -22.24 -5.96 11.61
C MET A 278 -22.29 -4.76 10.66
N VAL A 279 -22.74 -3.59 11.13
CA VAL A 279 -22.75 -2.37 10.30
C VAL A 279 -21.35 -1.81 10.11
N MET A 280 -20.60 -1.63 11.19
CA MET A 280 -19.24 -1.07 11.16
C MET A 280 -18.26 -1.95 10.36
N ASN A 281 -18.40 -3.27 10.43
CA ASN A 281 -17.54 -4.22 9.72
C ASN A 281 -17.96 -4.45 8.24
N GLY A 282 -19.04 -3.81 7.78
CA GLY A 282 -19.54 -4.00 6.41
C GLY A 282 -20.23 -5.35 6.15
N GLU A 283 -20.68 -6.05 7.19
CA GLU A 283 -21.41 -7.33 7.07
C GLU A 283 -22.87 -7.15 6.61
N VAL A 284 -23.36 -5.91 6.60
CA VAL A 284 -24.63 -5.51 6.01
C VAL A 284 -24.41 -4.80 4.67
N PRO A 285 -25.37 -4.87 3.73
CA PRO A 285 -25.26 -4.19 2.44
C PRO A 285 -25.07 -2.68 2.59
N TYR A 286 -24.20 -2.09 1.77
CA TYR A 286 -23.82 -0.67 1.83
C TYR A 286 -24.99 0.31 1.60
N TYR A 287 -26.08 -0.14 0.97
CA TYR A 287 -27.31 0.63 0.78
C TYR A 287 -28.11 0.82 2.08
N PHE A 288 -27.89 0.03 3.13
CA PHE A 288 -28.53 0.23 4.43
C PHE A 288 -27.65 1.11 5.31
N PHE A 289 -27.98 2.39 5.49
CA PHE A 289 -27.03 3.43 5.95
C PHE A 289 -26.71 3.37 7.44
N ASN A 290 -27.71 3.14 8.30
CA ASN A 290 -27.54 3.28 9.74
C ASN A 290 -28.50 2.39 10.54
N ASN A 291 -28.16 2.20 11.81
CA ASN A 291 -29.06 1.70 12.84
C ASN A 291 -29.50 2.82 13.78
N ALA A 292 -30.74 3.29 13.73
CA ALA A 292 -31.26 4.21 14.74
C ALA A 292 -32.01 3.45 15.85
N PHE A 293 -31.35 3.19 16.97
CA PHE A 293 -31.95 2.44 18.07
C PHE A 293 -33.07 3.23 18.75
N TRP A 294 -34.22 2.58 18.94
CA TRP A 294 -35.31 3.07 19.77
C TRP A 294 -35.05 2.65 21.22
N LEU A 295 -34.90 3.53 22.21
CA LEU A 295 -35.06 4.99 22.27
C LEU A 295 -33.97 5.56 23.20
N LEU A 296 -33.38 6.73 22.91
CA LEU A 296 -32.31 7.27 23.75
C LEU A 296 -32.77 7.53 25.19
N ALA A 297 -33.81 8.35 25.35
CA ALA A 297 -34.34 8.77 26.64
C ALA A 297 -35.84 9.15 26.50
N ALA A 298 -36.58 9.10 27.61
CA ALA A 298 -37.97 9.56 27.69
C ALA A 298 -38.32 9.91 29.14
N GLU A 299 -39.27 10.82 29.33
CA GLU A 299 -39.82 11.18 30.65
C GLU A 299 -40.42 9.98 31.38
N ASP A 300 -40.35 10.00 32.72
CA ASP A 300 -40.72 8.84 33.55
C ASP A 300 -42.21 8.47 33.44
N ASP A 301 -43.07 9.41 33.07
CA ASP A 301 -44.50 9.20 32.83
C ASP A 301 -44.85 8.88 31.36
N ASN A 302 -43.86 8.88 30.46
CA ASN A 302 -44.06 8.60 29.05
C ASN A 302 -44.31 7.09 28.82
N PHE A 303 -45.24 6.77 27.92
CA PHE A 303 -45.58 5.38 27.59
C PHE A 303 -44.39 4.54 27.10
N PHE A 304 -43.42 5.18 26.44
CA PHE A 304 -42.24 4.54 25.86
C PHE A 304 -41.03 4.48 26.80
N VAL A 305 -41.15 4.96 28.04
CA VAL A 305 -40.04 5.00 29.02
C VAL A 305 -39.36 3.64 29.22
N ARG A 306 -40.13 2.55 29.13
CA ARG A 306 -39.59 1.19 29.26
C ARG A 306 -38.66 0.77 28.12
N HIS A 307 -38.63 1.49 27.01
CA HIS A 307 -37.72 1.24 25.89
C HIS A 307 -36.49 2.17 25.92
N SER A 308 -36.39 3.07 26.91
CA SER A 308 -35.34 4.08 26.93
C SER A 308 -34.01 3.54 27.46
N TRP A 309 -32.91 3.95 26.82
CA TRP A 309 -31.55 3.59 27.24
C TRP A 309 -31.10 4.37 28.47
N TYR A 310 -31.54 5.62 28.56
CA TYR A 310 -31.27 6.55 29.64
C TYR A 310 -32.57 7.05 30.28
N ARG A 311 -32.44 7.54 31.51
CA ARG A 311 -33.41 8.42 32.17
C ARG A 311 -33.24 9.86 31.67
N PRO A 312 -34.25 10.73 31.79
CA PRO A 312 -34.19 12.13 31.33
C PRO A 312 -33.00 12.95 31.85
N HIS A 313 -32.48 12.59 33.03
CA HIS A 313 -31.37 13.27 33.69
C HIS A 313 -29.99 12.67 33.41
N GLY A 314 -29.87 11.74 32.45
CA GLY A 314 -28.59 11.19 31.98
C GLY A 314 -28.11 9.91 32.67
N GLU A 315 -28.88 9.40 33.64
CA GLU A 315 -28.58 8.11 34.29
C GLU A 315 -28.92 6.95 33.33
N PRO A 316 -28.02 5.98 33.10
CA PRO A 316 -28.33 4.81 32.30
C PRO A 316 -29.48 4.00 32.93
N ARG A 317 -30.56 3.79 32.17
CA ARG A 317 -31.63 2.83 32.51
C ARG A 317 -31.21 1.41 32.12
N LEU A 318 -30.38 1.29 31.09
CA LEU A 318 -29.79 0.04 30.58
C LEU A 318 -28.25 0.07 30.73
N PRO A 319 -27.72 0.05 31.97
CA PRO A 319 -26.28 0.22 32.23
C PRO A 319 -25.40 -0.79 31.48
N GLN A 320 -25.84 -2.05 31.32
CA GLN A 320 -25.04 -3.05 30.59
C GLN A 320 -24.93 -2.70 29.11
N SER A 321 -26.02 -2.22 28.51
CA SER A 321 -26.07 -1.88 27.08
C SER A 321 -25.24 -0.63 26.79
N VAL A 322 -25.38 0.40 27.63
CA VAL A 322 -24.58 1.63 27.54
C VAL A 322 -23.09 1.32 27.71
N ALA A 323 -22.71 0.57 28.75
CA ALA A 323 -21.31 0.22 29.00
C ALA A 323 -20.73 -0.61 27.85
N ARG A 324 -21.47 -1.60 27.35
CA ARG A 324 -21.03 -2.45 26.24
C ARG A 324 -20.84 -1.65 24.96
N LEU A 325 -21.77 -0.77 24.63
CA LEU A 325 -21.68 0.03 23.42
C LEU A 325 -20.55 1.06 23.52
N LYS A 326 -20.34 1.71 24.67
CA LYS A 326 -19.18 2.60 24.88
C LYS A 326 -17.83 1.87 24.75
N ALA A 327 -17.73 0.66 25.29
CA ALA A 327 -16.51 -0.15 25.25
C ALA A 327 -16.22 -0.77 23.87
N LEU A 328 -17.16 -0.74 22.93
CA LEU A 328 -16.99 -1.29 21.60
C LEU A 328 -15.96 -0.48 20.81
N THR A 329 -15.00 -1.11 20.14
CA THR A 329 -14.12 -0.42 19.18
C THR A 329 -14.96 0.21 18.08
N LYS A 330 -14.79 1.51 17.84
CA LYS A 330 -15.50 2.24 16.78
C LYS A 330 -14.62 2.29 15.55
N VAL A 331 -15.11 1.71 14.47
CA VAL A 331 -14.48 1.80 13.15
C VAL A 331 -15.45 2.51 12.21
N GLU A 332 -14.89 3.27 11.28
CA GLU A 332 -15.67 3.86 10.21
C GLU A 332 -16.15 2.76 9.28
N ARG A 333 -17.41 2.87 8.87
CA ARG A 333 -18.03 1.88 8.01
C ARG A 333 -17.41 1.91 6.62
N PRO A 334 -17.03 0.75 6.07
CA PRO A 334 -16.48 0.70 4.73
C PRO A 334 -17.60 0.78 3.67
N LEU A 335 -17.42 1.66 2.67
CA LEU A 335 -18.31 1.81 1.51
C LEU A 335 -17.99 0.73 0.45
N ARG A 336 -18.33 -0.54 0.70
CA ARG A 336 -17.95 -1.69 -0.18
C ARG A 336 -19.05 -2.15 -1.13
N VAL A 337 -18.67 -2.47 -2.36
CA VAL A 337 -19.47 -3.30 -3.28
C VAL A 337 -19.02 -4.74 -3.13
N HIS A 338 -19.93 -5.67 -2.82
CA HIS A 338 -19.57 -7.06 -2.59
C HIS A 338 -19.18 -7.76 -3.90
N VAL A 339 -17.90 -8.12 -4.03
CA VAL A 339 -17.40 -9.08 -5.02
C VAL A 339 -17.24 -10.41 -4.31
N PRO A 340 -17.75 -11.53 -4.89
CA PRO A 340 -17.66 -12.82 -4.24
C PRO A 340 -16.21 -13.30 -4.18
N ASP A 341 -15.76 -13.77 -3.02
CA ASP A 341 -14.42 -14.32 -2.85
C ASP A 341 -14.22 -15.63 -3.63
N GLU A 342 -15.30 -16.40 -3.80
CA GLU A 342 -15.31 -17.73 -4.41
C GLU A 342 -16.36 -17.85 -5.51
N ILE A 343 -16.10 -18.74 -6.46
CA ILE A 343 -16.99 -19.07 -7.58
C ILE A 343 -17.06 -20.59 -7.80
N ARG A 344 -18.24 -21.11 -8.18
CA ARG A 344 -18.43 -22.51 -8.55
C ARG A 344 -18.31 -22.69 -10.06
N VAL A 345 -17.30 -23.43 -10.49
CA VAL A 345 -16.90 -23.59 -11.89
C VAL A 345 -17.22 -25.02 -12.37
N LEU A 346 -18.01 -25.13 -13.43
CA LEU A 346 -18.28 -26.40 -14.11
C LEU A 346 -17.15 -26.73 -15.09
N MET A 347 -16.46 -27.83 -14.83
CA MET A 347 -15.36 -28.36 -15.62
C MET A 347 -15.87 -29.17 -16.83
N THR A 348 -15.00 -29.41 -17.82
CA THR A 348 -15.37 -30.15 -19.05
C THR A 348 -15.67 -31.63 -18.83
N ASP A 349 -15.17 -32.21 -17.74
CA ASP A 349 -15.46 -33.59 -17.31
C ASP A 349 -16.80 -33.71 -16.55
N GLY A 350 -17.46 -32.60 -16.26
CA GLY A 350 -18.75 -32.53 -15.55
C GLY A 350 -18.63 -32.25 -14.06
N ASP A 351 -17.42 -32.15 -13.50
CA ASP A 351 -17.20 -31.82 -12.09
C ASP A 351 -17.43 -30.33 -11.81
N VAL A 352 -17.88 -30.01 -10.59
CA VAL A 352 -18.02 -28.61 -10.11
C VAL A 352 -16.94 -28.34 -9.07
N ARG A 353 -16.10 -27.34 -9.32
CA ARG A 353 -15.02 -26.91 -8.41
C ARG A 353 -15.33 -25.55 -7.82
N VAL A 354 -15.05 -25.38 -6.53
CA VAL A 354 -15.06 -24.06 -5.88
C VAL A 354 -13.64 -23.50 -6.02
N MET A 355 -13.53 -22.28 -6.53
CA MET A 355 -12.25 -21.60 -6.78
C MET A 355 -12.32 -20.18 -6.22
N ARG A 356 -11.18 -19.64 -5.78
CA ARG A 356 -11.11 -18.19 -5.51
C ARG A 356 -11.30 -17.44 -6.82
N LEU A 357 -12.06 -16.35 -6.79
CA LEU A 357 -12.42 -15.60 -8.01
C LEU A 357 -11.17 -15.13 -8.77
N GLU A 358 -10.17 -14.61 -8.07
CA GLU A 358 -8.90 -14.16 -8.67
C GLU A 358 -8.08 -15.31 -9.27
N GLU A 359 -8.09 -16.49 -8.64
CA GLU A 359 -7.44 -17.70 -9.17
C GLU A 359 -8.13 -18.17 -10.46
N TYR A 360 -9.46 -18.15 -10.48
CA TYR A 360 -10.22 -18.42 -11.70
C TYR A 360 -9.84 -17.44 -12.82
N LEU A 361 -9.72 -16.14 -12.53
CA LEU A 361 -9.36 -15.14 -13.53
C LEU A 361 -7.97 -15.32 -14.13
N ARG A 362 -6.98 -15.77 -13.35
CA ARG A 362 -5.63 -16.08 -13.85
C ARG A 362 -5.64 -17.14 -14.95
N GLY A 363 -6.55 -18.12 -14.86
CA GLY A 363 -6.73 -19.13 -15.90
C GLY A 363 -7.62 -18.70 -17.07
N VAL A 364 -8.45 -17.67 -16.90
CA VAL A 364 -9.29 -17.10 -17.97
C VAL A 364 -8.49 -16.18 -18.88
N LEU A 365 -7.73 -15.26 -18.28
CA LEU A 365 -7.13 -14.14 -19.00
C LEU A 365 -6.22 -14.53 -20.19
N PRO A 366 -5.31 -15.51 -20.04
CA PRO A 366 -4.42 -15.94 -21.13
C PRO A 366 -5.17 -16.42 -22.36
N LEU A 367 -6.29 -17.14 -22.15
CA LEU A 367 -7.08 -17.70 -23.23
C LEU A 367 -8.06 -16.71 -23.84
N GLU A 368 -8.49 -15.71 -23.07
CA GLU A 368 -9.42 -14.70 -23.56
C GLU A 368 -8.70 -13.59 -24.34
N MET A 369 -7.54 -13.11 -23.90
CA MET A 369 -6.85 -11.97 -24.52
C MET A 369 -5.50 -12.30 -25.18
N GLY A 370 -4.84 -13.40 -24.80
CA GLY A 370 -3.43 -13.65 -25.14
C GLY A 370 -2.49 -12.99 -24.13
N ASP A 371 -1.30 -13.56 -23.94
CA ASP A 371 -0.29 -13.11 -22.97
C ASP A 371 0.62 -11.99 -23.51
N ASP A 372 0.54 -11.68 -24.81
CA ASP A 372 1.31 -10.66 -25.53
C ASP A 372 0.59 -9.31 -25.65
N ALA A 373 -0.65 -9.20 -25.17
CA ALA A 373 -1.44 -7.98 -25.27
C ALA A 373 -0.92 -6.86 -24.36
N ALA A 374 -1.11 -5.60 -24.77
CA ALA A 374 -0.74 -4.43 -23.98
C ALA A 374 -1.38 -4.44 -22.58
N GLY A 375 -0.62 -4.01 -21.55
CA GLY A 375 -1.02 -4.11 -20.14
C GLY A 375 -2.40 -3.51 -19.83
N GLU A 376 -2.73 -2.35 -20.38
CA GLU A 376 -4.05 -1.73 -20.16
C GLU A 376 -5.21 -2.53 -20.79
N ALA A 377 -4.98 -3.23 -21.92
CA ALA A 377 -5.97 -4.13 -22.50
C ALA A 377 -6.16 -5.41 -21.67
N LEU A 378 -5.07 -5.94 -21.09
CA LEU A 378 -5.13 -7.06 -20.14
C LEU A 378 -5.89 -6.67 -18.88
N LYS A 379 -5.65 -5.48 -18.32
CA LYS A 379 -6.39 -4.95 -17.16
C LYS A 379 -7.87 -4.77 -17.47
N ALA A 380 -8.22 -4.23 -18.64
CA ALA A 380 -9.62 -4.08 -19.05
C ALA A 380 -10.31 -5.46 -19.16
N GLN A 381 -9.62 -6.47 -19.71
CA GLN A 381 -10.12 -7.83 -19.75
C GLN A 381 -10.26 -8.46 -18.36
N ALA A 382 -9.35 -8.18 -17.44
CA ALA A 382 -9.41 -8.74 -16.09
C ALA A 382 -10.65 -8.21 -15.35
N VAL A 383 -10.90 -6.90 -15.44
CA VAL A 383 -12.10 -6.27 -14.87
C VAL A 383 -13.37 -6.80 -15.55
N ALA A 384 -13.41 -6.87 -16.89
CA ALA A 384 -14.56 -7.41 -17.60
C ALA A 384 -14.82 -8.89 -17.24
N GLY A 385 -13.77 -9.70 -17.16
CA GLY A 385 -13.84 -11.10 -16.77
C GLY A 385 -14.35 -11.27 -15.33
N ARG A 386 -13.84 -10.45 -14.40
CA ARG A 386 -14.28 -10.41 -13.00
C ARG A 386 -15.74 -10.04 -12.88
N CYS A 387 -16.18 -9.02 -13.61
CA CYS A 387 -17.58 -8.59 -13.61
C CYS A 387 -18.50 -9.68 -14.14
N TYR A 388 -18.10 -10.35 -15.23
CA TYR A 388 -18.86 -11.47 -15.79
C TYR A 388 -19.03 -12.61 -14.77
N ALA A 389 -17.94 -13.01 -14.12
CA ALA A 389 -17.91 -14.08 -13.13
C ALA A 389 -18.69 -13.71 -11.85
N ALA A 390 -18.48 -12.51 -11.30
CA ALA A 390 -19.19 -12.01 -10.13
C ALA A 390 -20.70 -11.87 -10.38
N TYR A 391 -21.10 -11.37 -11.57
CA TYR A 391 -22.50 -11.32 -11.97
C TYR A 391 -23.12 -12.72 -12.05
N ALA A 392 -22.35 -13.72 -12.50
CA ALA A 392 -22.80 -15.11 -12.60
C ALA A 392 -22.97 -15.81 -11.25
N VAL A 393 -22.27 -15.39 -10.19
CA VAL A 393 -22.53 -15.89 -8.81
C VAL A 393 -23.93 -15.48 -8.34
N ALA A 394 -24.34 -14.23 -8.61
CA ALA A 394 -25.69 -13.77 -8.33
C ALA A 394 -26.73 -14.33 -9.32
N ASN A 395 -26.30 -14.71 -10.53
CA ASN A 395 -27.16 -15.19 -11.62
C ASN A 395 -26.55 -16.44 -12.29
N PRO A 396 -26.59 -17.62 -11.63
CA PRO A 396 -25.87 -18.80 -12.10
C PRO A 396 -26.23 -19.24 -13.51
N ARG A 397 -25.23 -19.40 -14.38
CA ARG A 397 -25.41 -19.85 -15.78
C ARG A 397 -25.72 -21.35 -15.85
N HIS A 398 -25.33 -22.12 -14.84
CA HIS A 398 -25.47 -23.57 -14.76
C HIS A 398 -26.18 -24.00 -13.48
N SER A 399 -27.29 -23.34 -13.15
CA SER A 399 -28.05 -23.58 -11.91
C SER A 399 -28.51 -25.03 -11.75
N ALA A 400 -28.79 -25.74 -12.85
CA ALA A 400 -29.20 -27.14 -12.83
C ALA A 400 -28.07 -28.09 -12.38
N GLN A 401 -26.81 -27.71 -12.63
CA GLN A 401 -25.61 -28.43 -12.25
C GLN A 401 -25.01 -27.91 -10.92
N GLY A 402 -25.58 -26.85 -10.34
CA GLY A 402 -25.07 -26.23 -9.12
C GLY A 402 -23.81 -25.38 -9.32
N ALA A 403 -23.54 -24.91 -10.54
CA ALA A 403 -22.38 -24.09 -10.89
C ALA A 403 -22.78 -22.69 -11.38
N ASP A 404 -21.88 -21.73 -11.18
CA ASP A 404 -22.06 -20.32 -11.54
C ASP A 404 -21.63 -20.07 -12.99
N VAL A 405 -20.45 -20.59 -13.38
CA VAL A 405 -19.85 -20.50 -14.73
C VAL A 405 -19.30 -21.85 -15.21
N CYS A 406 -18.86 -21.95 -16.46
CA CYS A 406 -18.18 -23.13 -17.01
C CYS A 406 -16.90 -22.75 -17.76
N THR A 407 -15.97 -23.69 -17.93
CA THR A 407 -14.64 -23.45 -18.54
C THR A 407 -14.60 -23.45 -20.08
N THR A 408 -15.75 -23.31 -20.75
CA THR A 408 -15.86 -23.34 -22.22
C THR A 408 -16.30 -21.99 -22.78
N THR A 409 -16.29 -21.85 -24.11
CA THR A 409 -16.77 -20.66 -24.83
C THR A 409 -18.24 -20.29 -24.57
N HIS A 410 -19.00 -21.15 -23.86
CA HIS A 410 -20.34 -20.81 -23.36
C HIS A 410 -20.32 -19.75 -22.24
N CYS A 411 -19.25 -19.73 -21.43
CA CYS A 411 -19.03 -18.74 -20.38
C CYS A 411 -17.69 -18.03 -20.60
N GLN A 412 -16.60 -18.59 -20.09
CA GLN A 412 -15.24 -18.10 -20.33
C GLN A 412 -14.32 -19.31 -20.44
N VAL A 413 -13.40 -19.27 -21.41
CA VAL A 413 -12.43 -20.36 -21.57
C VAL A 413 -11.42 -20.26 -20.43
N TRP A 414 -11.12 -21.40 -19.79
CA TRP A 414 -10.21 -21.45 -18.64
C TRP A 414 -9.21 -22.59 -18.76
N SER A 415 -7.98 -22.36 -18.33
CA SER A 415 -6.90 -23.34 -18.18
C SER A 415 -6.19 -23.14 -16.84
N PRO A 416 -5.60 -24.20 -16.23
CA PRO A 416 -4.75 -24.03 -15.06
C PRO A 416 -3.39 -23.36 -15.36
N GLU A 417 -3.03 -23.17 -16.63
CA GLU A 417 -1.79 -22.49 -17.02
C GLU A 417 -1.89 -20.98 -16.79
N THR A 418 -0.88 -20.39 -16.14
CA THR A 418 -0.80 -18.95 -15.87
C THR A 418 0.43 -18.33 -16.52
N TYR A 419 0.35 -17.02 -16.79
CA TYR A 419 1.39 -16.24 -17.47
C TYR A 419 1.63 -14.95 -16.68
N LEU A 420 2.89 -14.53 -16.54
CA LEU A 420 3.26 -13.39 -15.69
C LEU A 420 2.54 -12.09 -16.08
N THR A 421 2.45 -11.80 -17.38
CA THR A 421 1.83 -10.57 -17.91
C THR A 421 0.35 -10.50 -17.59
N THR A 422 -0.36 -11.63 -17.71
CA THR A 422 -1.78 -11.72 -17.36
C THR A 422 -2.01 -11.73 -15.85
N ASP A 423 -1.15 -12.40 -15.08
CA ASP A 423 -1.26 -12.46 -13.62
C ASP A 423 -1.08 -11.08 -12.98
N VAL A 424 -0.12 -10.30 -13.48
CA VAL A 424 0.07 -8.90 -13.09
C VAL A 424 -1.19 -8.09 -13.40
N ALA A 425 -1.81 -8.24 -14.57
CA ALA A 425 -3.04 -7.53 -14.91
C ALA A 425 -4.26 -7.93 -14.04
N VAL A 426 -4.40 -9.23 -13.71
CA VAL A 426 -5.41 -9.71 -12.74
C VAL A 426 -5.15 -9.07 -11.37
N GLN A 427 -3.89 -9.05 -10.92
CA GLN A 427 -3.49 -8.55 -9.62
C GLN A 427 -3.61 -7.02 -9.47
N GLU A 428 -3.18 -6.26 -10.47
CA GLU A 428 -3.28 -4.78 -10.47
C GLU A 428 -4.73 -4.31 -10.54
N THR A 429 -5.63 -5.16 -11.04
CA THR A 429 -7.07 -4.93 -11.04
C THR A 429 -7.80 -5.79 -10.02
N ALA A 430 -7.10 -6.37 -9.03
CA ALA A 430 -7.72 -7.21 -8.02
C ALA A 430 -8.88 -6.47 -7.35
N SER A 431 -10.02 -7.16 -7.21
CA SER A 431 -11.26 -6.57 -6.72
C SER A 431 -11.82 -5.41 -7.56
N VAL A 432 -11.19 -4.94 -8.63
CA VAL A 432 -11.75 -3.88 -9.49
C VAL A 432 -12.88 -4.43 -10.36
N VAL A 433 -14.03 -3.77 -10.30
CA VAL A 433 -15.25 -4.09 -11.05
C VAL A 433 -15.83 -2.85 -11.72
N ALA A 434 -16.52 -3.07 -12.84
CA ALA A 434 -17.35 -2.09 -13.49
C ALA A 434 -18.79 -2.21 -13.00
N LEU A 435 -19.38 -1.09 -12.60
CA LEU A 435 -20.76 -0.97 -12.15
C LEU A 435 -21.56 -0.17 -13.14
N HIS A 436 -22.83 -0.51 -13.34
CA HIS A 436 -23.79 0.40 -13.95
C HIS A 436 -24.85 0.72 -12.90
N GLY A 437 -24.85 1.97 -12.44
CA GLY A 437 -25.46 2.32 -11.17
C GLY A 437 -24.69 1.68 -10.03
N ASP A 438 -25.23 0.61 -9.45
CA ASP A 438 -24.79 0.06 -8.17
C ASP A 438 -24.67 -1.49 -8.18
N GLU A 439 -24.85 -2.08 -9.37
CA GLU A 439 -24.68 -3.50 -9.65
C GLU A 439 -23.47 -3.70 -10.56
N VAL A 440 -22.69 -4.75 -10.27
CA VAL A 440 -21.65 -5.26 -11.17
C VAL A 440 -22.29 -5.55 -12.53
N ILE A 441 -21.71 -5.00 -13.60
CA ILE A 441 -22.26 -5.17 -14.94
C ILE A 441 -22.13 -6.62 -15.42
N GLN A 442 -23.04 -7.05 -16.29
CA GLN A 442 -22.85 -8.26 -17.08
C GLN A 442 -21.88 -7.95 -18.25
N ALA A 443 -20.58 -7.99 -17.96
CA ALA A 443 -19.52 -7.57 -18.88
C ALA A 443 -19.26 -8.58 -20.02
N PHE A 444 -20.16 -8.63 -21.01
CA PHE A 444 -19.95 -9.39 -22.24
C PHE A 444 -18.74 -8.87 -23.03
N HIS A 445 -17.99 -9.77 -23.65
CA HIS A 445 -16.81 -9.45 -24.46
C HIS A 445 -16.60 -10.49 -25.56
N PHE A 446 -15.97 -10.10 -26.67
CA PHE A 446 -15.85 -10.94 -27.87
C PHE A 446 -14.59 -10.63 -28.69
N ALA A 447 -14.23 -11.49 -29.65
CA ALA A 447 -12.94 -11.42 -30.34
C ALA A 447 -12.71 -10.13 -31.15
N HIS A 448 -13.51 -9.86 -32.19
CA HIS A 448 -13.40 -8.61 -32.94
C HIS A 448 -14.69 -8.16 -33.63
N CYS A 449 -14.85 -6.84 -33.72
CA CYS A 449 -15.96 -6.12 -34.35
C CYS A 449 -15.77 -5.99 -35.89
N ASP A 450 -16.84 -5.65 -36.61
CA ASP A 450 -16.80 -5.22 -38.02
C ASP A 450 -16.83 -3.68 -38.16
N GLY A 451 -16.37 -2.98 -37.11
CA GLY A 451 -16.32 -1.52 -37.02
C GLY A 451 -17.28 -0.92 -36.01
N HIS A 452 -18.30 -1.65 -35.58
CA HIS A 452 -19.17 -1.28 -34.45
C HIS A 452 -19.48 -2.50 -33.59
N THR A 453 -19.73 -2.30 -32.29
CA THR A 453 -20.37 -3.30 -31.45
C THR A 453 -21.87 -3.37 -31.77
N ARG A 454 -22.62 -4.26 -31.12
CA ARG A 454 -24.07 -4.41 -31.28
C ARG A 454 -24.78 -4.04 -29.99
N ASN A 455 -26.00 -3.54 -30.09
CA ASN A 455 -26.85 -3.45 -28.90
C ASN A 455 -27.19 -4.87 -28.44
N SER A 456 -27.24 -5.07 -27.14
CA SER A 456 -27.60 -6.38 -26.55
C SER A 456 -28.89 -6.98 -27.09
N GLU A 457 -29.91 -6.16 -27.36
CA GLU A 457 -31.23 -6.56 -27.85
C GLU A 457 -31.27 -6.90 -29.35
N ASP A 458 -30.23 -6.51 -30.10
CA ASP A 458 -30.11 -6.89 -31.51
C ASP A 458 -29.60 -8.34 -31.66
N VAL A 459 -29.04 -8.90 -30.57
CA VAL A 459 -28.44 -10.24 -30.52
C VAL A 459 -29.24 -11.17 -29.59
N TRP A 460 -29.76 -10.65 -28.48
CA TRP A 460 -30.53 -11.38 -27.48
C TRP A 460 -31.86 -10.67 -27.16
N VAL A 461 -32.69 -11.26 -26.29
CA VAL A 461 -34.04 -10.72 -26.00
C VAL A 461 -34.01 -9.54 -25.00
N ARG A 462 -32.99 -9.45 -24.15
CA ARG A 462 -32.91 -8.45 -23.06
C ARG A 462 -31.98 -7.30 -23.44
N ALA A 463 -32.50 -6.07 -23.37
CA ALA A 463 -31.70 -4.86 -23.45
C ALA A 463 -30.92 -4.63 -22.14
N LEU A 464 -29.61 -4.41 -22.26
CA LEU A 464 -28.69 -4.01 -21.19
C LEU A 464 -28.29 -2.55 -21.42
N PRO A 465 -28.59 -1.63 -20.48
CA PRO A 465 -28.32 -0.20 -20.65
C PRO A 465 -26.87 0.13 -21.05
N TYR A 466 -25.91 -0.62 -20.50
CA TYR A 466 -24.49 -0.45 -20.71
C TYR A 466 -23.92 -1.22 -21.93
N CYS A 467 -24.67 -2.11 -22.58
CA CYS A 467 -24.20 -2.80 -23.79
C CYS A 467 -24.84 -2.21 -25.05
N ARG A 468 -24.34 -1.03 -25.45
CA ARG A 468 -24.81 -0.28 -26.61
C ARG A 468 -23.82 -0.36 -27.77
N SER A 469 -24.35 -0.19 -28.98
CA SER A 469 -23.53 -0.11 -30.19
C SER A 469 -22.63 1.13 -30.12
N VAL A 470 -21.31 0.92 -30.06
CA VAL A 470 -20.27 1.95 -30.07
C VAL A 470 -19.30 1.71 -31.24
N PRO A 471 -18.69 2.77 -31.80
CA PRO A 471 -17.66 2.62 -32.82
C PRO A 471 -16.42 1.91 -32.27
N CYS A 472 -15.72 1.19 -33.13
CA CYS A 472 -14.57 0.37 -32.77
C CYS A 472 -13.33 0.92 -33.48
N THR A 473 -12.24 1.17 -32.73
CA THR A 473 -11.02 1.83 -33.24
C THR A 473 -10.23 0.98 -34.26
N ARG A 474 -10.55 -0.32 -34.38
CA ARG A 474 -9.93 -1.26 -35.33
C ARG A 474 -10.98 -2.13 -36.03
N PRO A 475 -11.60 -1.65 -37.11
CA PRO A 475 -12.60 -2.41 -37.86
C PRO A 475 -11.98 -3.58 -38.64
N TYR A 476 -12.62 -4.76 -38.60
CA TYR A 476 -12.29 -5.91 -39.45
C TYR A 476 -13.35 -6.08 -40.56
N PRO A 477 -13.03 -6.77 -41.68
CA PRO A 477 -14.00 -7.03 -42.74
C PRO A 477 -15.22 -7.85 -42.31
N SER A 478 -15.10 -8.59 -41.20
CA SER A 478 -16.19 -9.39 -40.62
C SER A 478 -16.05 -9.46 -39.11
N MET A 479 -17.14 -9.71 -38.40
CA MET A 479 -17.19 -9.89 -36.95
C MET A 479 -16.86 -11.33 -36.54
N HIS A 480 -16.18 -11.51 -35.41
CA HIS A 480 -15.96 -12.82 -34.78
C HIS A 480 -16.42 -12.78 -33.31
N GLY A 481 -17.42 -13.59 -32.99
CA GLY A 481 -18.14 -13.58 -31.70
C GLY A 481 -19.50 -12.89 -31.79
N HIS A 482 -20.14 -12.66 -30.65
CA HIS A 482 -21.54 -12.17 -30.59
C HIS A 482 -21.68 -10.65 -30.82
N GLY A 483 -20.59 -9.87 -30.74
CA GLY A 483 -20.62 -8.44 -31.07
C GLY A 483 -21.05 -7.50 -29.94
N VAL A 484 -21.41 -8.02 -28.77
CA VAL A 484 -21.99 -7.23 -27.65
C VAL A 484 -20.94 -6.97 -26.57
N GLY A 485 -20.85 -5.73 -26.09
CA GLY A 485 -19.90 -5.33 -25.04
C GLY A 485 -18.49 -5.08 -25.61
N MET A 486 -17.46 -5.53 -24.90
CA MET A 486 -16.07 -5.18 -25.24
C MET A 486 -15.51 -6.00 -26.40
N CYS A 487 -15.04 -5.31 -27.44
CA CYS A 487 -14.29 -5.90 -28.55
C CYS A 487 -12.81 -6.04 -28.14
N LYS A 488 -12.30 -7.27 -28.00
CA LYS A 488 -10.93 -7.53 -27.53
C LYS A 488 -9.85 -6.90 -28.43
N ARG A 489 -9.92 -7.13 -29.74
CA ARG A 489 -8.97 -6.51 -30.69
C ARG A 489 -9.09 -4.99 -30.74
N GLY A 490 -10.27 -4.44 -30.42
CA GLY A 490 -10.47 -3.01 -30.31
C GLY A 490 -9.90 -2.44 -28.99
N ALA A 491 -10.05 -3.16 -27.89
CA ALA A 491 -9.42 -2.84 -26.61
C ALA A 491 -7.89 -2.83 -26.70
N MET A 492 -7.30 -3.82 -27.37
CA MET A 492 -5.85 -3.84 -27.69
C MET A 492 -5.44 -2.60 -28.46
N ALA A 493 -6.16 -2.25 -29.53
CA ALA A 493 -5.85 -1.07 -30.35
C ALA A 493 -5.99 0.25 -29.58
N MET A 494 -6.95 0.35 -28.65
CA MET A 494 -7.07 1.51 -27.77
C MET A 494 -5.90 1.61 -26.79
N ALA A 495 -5.49 0.48 -26.20
CA ALA A 495 -4.31 0.44 -25.32
C ALA A 495 -3.01 0.80 -26.08
N GLU A 496 -2.84 0.31 -27.31
CA GLU A 496 -1.73 0.68 -28.20
C GLU A 496 -1.72 2.20 -28.49
N GLN A 497 -2.88 2.86 -28.44
CA GLN A 497 -3.04 4.31 -28.61
C GLN A 497 -2.93 5.08 -27.29
N GLY A 498 -2.56 4.43 -26.19
CA GLY A 498 -2.35 5.04 -24.88
C GLY A 498 -3.60 5.17 -24.01
N ALA A 499 -4.73 4.56 -24.39
CA ALA A 499 -5.92 4.54 -23.55
C ALA A 499 -5.72 3.67 -22.31
N THR A 500 -6.16 4.13 -21.15
CA THR A 500 -6.16 3.34 -19.91
C THR A 500 -7.24 2.28 -19.93
N TYR A 501 -7.14 1.28 -19.04
CA TYR A 501 -8.18 0.25 -18.92
C TYR A 501 -9.55 0.82 -18.55
N VAL A 502 -9.60 1.95 -17.83
CA VAL A 502 -10.84 2.67 -17.51
C VAL A 502 -11.42 3.31 -18.76
N ASP A 503 -10.61 3.94 -19.60
CA ASP A 503 -11.05 4.51 -20.89
C ASP A 503 -11.61 3.43 -21.82
N ILE A 504 -10.94 2.27 -21.88
CA ILE A 504 -11.38 1.12 -22.66
C ILE A 504 -12.74 0.62 -22.17
N LEU A 505 -12.88 0.39 -20.86
CA LEU A 505 -14.11 -0.11 -20.27
C LEU A 505 -15.28 0.86 -20.46
N THR A 506 -15.06 2.16 -20.20
CA THR A 506 -16.09 3.20 -20.34
C THR A 506 -16.47 3.47 -21.80
N HIS A 507 -15.57 3.21 -22.75
CA HIS A 507 -15.89 3.24 -24.18
C HIS A 507 -16.82 2.10 -24.59
N TYR A 508 -16.53 0.87 -24.17
CA TYR A 508 -17.28 -0.32 -24.58
C TYR A 508 -18.54 -0.59 -23.77
N TYR A 509 -18.59 -0.10 -22.52
CA TYR A 509 -19.74 -0.21 -21.65
C TYR A 509 -20.26 1.18 -21.30
N THR A 510 -21.44 1.54 -21.81
CA THR A 510 -22.02 2.88 -21.63
C THR A 510 -22.45 3.12 -20.19
N ASP A 511 -22.23 4.32 -19.67
CA ASP A 511 -22.67 4.78 -18.34
C ASP A 511 -22.23 3.88 -17.17
N ILE A 512 -21.01 3.36 -17.24
CA ILE A 512 -20.41 2.58 -16.15
C ILE A 512 -19.47 3.41 -15.26
N HIS A 513 -19.24 2.91 -14.05
CA HIS A 513 -18.20 3.36 -13.13
C HIS A 513 -17.28 2.20 -12.80
N VAL A 514 -15.97 2.39 -12.95
CA VAL A 514 -14.97 1.39 -12.57
C VAL A 514 -14.55 1.68 -11.13
N VAL A 515 -14.77 0.74 -10.22
CA VAL A 515 -14.49 0.88 -8.78
C VAL A 515 -13.68 -0.31 -8.28
N GLY A 516 -12.77 -0.06 -7.32
CA GLY A 516 -12.21 -1.14 -6.50
C GLY A 516 -13.25 -1.64 -5.50
N ALA A 517 -13.59 -2.93 -5.54
CA ALA A 517 -14.55 -3.55 -4.61
C ALA A 517 -14.02 -3.66 -3.18
N ASP A 518 -12.71 -3.61 -2.99
CA ASP A 518 -12.07 -3.39 -1.71
C ASP A 518 -10.87 -2.49 -1.93
N ARG A 519 -11.04 -1.21 -1.62
CA ARG A 519 -10.06 -0.37 -0.94
C ARG A 519 -10.73 0.96 -0.63
N VAL A 520 -10.54 1.41 0.61
CA VAL A 520 -10.48 2.85 0.94
C VAL A 520 -9.77 3.54 -0.23
N PRO A 521 -10.29 4.66 -0.78
CA PRO A 521 -9.70 5.31 -1.93
C PRO A 521 -8.18 5.33 -1.79
N VAL A 522 -7.47 4.90 -2.83
CA VAL A 522 -6.01 5.06 -2.90
C VAL A 522 -5.63 6.56 -2.82
N ASP A 523 -6.63 7.44 -2.92
CA ASP A 523 -6.59 8.88 -2.72
C ASP A 523 -6.65 9.33 -1.23
N THR A 524 -6.83 8.44 -0.25
CA THR A 524 -6.70 8.76 1.19
C THR A 524 -5.52 8.07 1.88
N TRP A 525 -4.69 7.33 1.14
CA TRP A 525 -3.33 7.05 1.59
C TRP A 525 -2.50 8.33 1.42
N PRO A 526 -1.49 8.60 2.29
CA PRO A 526 -0.57 9.71 2.05
C PRO A 526 -0.10 9.60 0.59
N GLU A 527 -0.11 10.71 -0.16
CA GLU A 527 0.16 10.77 -1.61
C GLU A 527 1.08 9.63 -2.09
N GLN A 528 0.66 8.86 -3.11
CA GLN A 528 1.50 7.79 -3.65
C GLN A 528 2.91 8.33 -3.89
N ARG A 529 3.88 7.84 -3.12
CA ARG A 529 5.29 8.22 -3.30
C ARG A 529 5.72 7.66 -4.65
N THR A 530 6.04 8.57 -5.55
CA THR A 530 6.39 8.24 -6.94
C THR A 530 7.89 8.01 -7.11
N GLY A 531 8.71 8.37 -6.11
CA GLY A 531 10.14 8.12 -6.12
C GLY A 531 10.83 8.14 -4.75
N TYR A 532 12.11 7.74 -4.71
CA TYR A 532 12.94 7.73 -3.49
C TYR A 532 13.19 9.13 -2.90
N SER A 533 12.94 10.19 -3.67
CA SER A 533 13.00 11.59 -3.24
C SER A 533 11.93 11.96 -2.22
N ASP A 534 10.82 11.24 -2.22
CA ASP A 534 9.65 11.58 -1.40
C ASP A 534 9.86 11.16 0.07
N TRP A 535 10.85 10.31 0.33
CA TRP A 535 11.15 9.74 1.64
C TRP A 535 12.00 10.69 2.51
N PRO A 536 11.64 10.90 3.80
CA PRO A 536 12.40 11.76 4.69
C PRO A 536 13.83 11.27 4.87
N ARG A 537 14.77 12.17 4.66
CA ARG A 537 16.22 11.94 4.72
C ARG A 537 16.87 13.08 5.52
N PRO A 538 17.99 12.84 6.22
CA PRO A 538 18.70 13.88 6.97
C PRO A 538 19.21 14.99 6.02
N ARG A 539 19.35 16.23 6.51
CA ARG A 539 19.60 17.40 5.64
C ARG A 539 20.91 17.31 4.85
N ALA A 540 21.95 16.77 5.47
CA ALA A 540 23.26 16.56 4.86
C ALA A 540 23.54 15.06 4.69
N ASP A 541 22.57 14.32 4.14
CA ASP A 541 22.63 12.88 4.01
C ASP A 541 23.88 12.40 3.29
N ASN A 542 24.65 11.55 3.97
CA ASN A 542 25.85 10.90 3.46
C ASN A 542 25.73 9.37 3.45
N GLY A 543 24.59 8.81 3.86
CA GLY A 543 24.35 7.37 3.99
C GLY A 543 25.18 6.64 5.05
N LEU A 544 26.03 7.35 5.80
CA LEU A 544 26.80 6.78 6.90
C LEU A 544 25.93 6.72 8.15
N GLY A 545 25.77 5.52 8.69
CA GLY A 545 25.16 5.32 9.99
C GLY A 545 25.90 4.31 10.85
N ILE A 546 25.31 4.00 12.01
CA ILE A 546 25.77 2.96 12.91
C ILE A 546 24.63 2.47 13.80
N HIS A 547 24.71 1.24 14.31
CA HIS A 547 23.86 0.81 15.41
C HIS A 547 24.32 1.48 16.71
N ALA A 548 23.45 2.19 17.44
CA ALA A 548 23.81 2.81 18.71
C ALA A 548 24.15 1.77 19.80
N GLY A 549 24.87 2.19 20.85
CA GLY A 549 25.01 1.38 22.05
C GLY A 549 23.65 1.01 22.68
N LEU A 550 23.60 -0.12 23.38
CA LEU A 550 22.37 -0.60 24.03
C LEU A 550 22.11 0.07 25.41
N ASP A 551 23.10 0.79 25.93
CA ASP A 551 22.96 1.60 27.15
C ASP A 551 22.46 3.00 26.79
N PHE A 552 21.17 3.24 27.03
CA PHE A 552 20.54 4.53 26.78
C PHE A 552 20.58 5.47 27.98
N SER A 553 21.35 5.20 29.04
CA SER A 553 21.52 6.15 30.16
C SER A 553 22.00 7.51 29.66
N GLU A 554 21.69 8.59 30.40
CA GLU A 554 22.00 9.95 29.95
C GLU A 554 23.50 10.16 29.69
N GLU A 555 24.35 9.56 30.52
CA GLU A 555 25.80 9.60 30.38
C GLU A 555 26.28 8.84 29.14
N ALA A 556 25.81 7.60 28.94
CA ALA A 556 26.19 6.77 27.80
C ALA A 556 25.67 7.36 26.47
N LEU A 557 24.41 7.78 26.43
CA LEU A 557 23.80 8.40 25.26
C LEU A 557 24.51 9.70 24.87
N THR A 558 24.87 10.55 25.84
CA THR A 558 25.61 11.79 25.55
C THR A 558 26.96 11.50 24.91
N ALA A 559 27.67 10.49 25.41
CA ALA A 559 28.95 10.06 24.83
C ALA A 559 28.77 9.50 23.41
N ASP A 560 27.76 8.66 23.19
CA ASP A 560 27.50 8.05 21.89
C ASP A 560 27.04 9.06 20.83
N VAL A 561 26.21 10.04 21.20
CA VAL A 561 25.86 11.15 20.30
C VAL A 561 27.11 11.95 19.91
N ALA A 562 28.00 12.25 20.86
CA ALA A 562 29.25 12.96 20.56
C ALA A 562 30.19 12.15 19.64
N ARG A 563 30.28 10.84 19.83
CA ARG A 563 31.02 9.92 18.95
C ARG A 563 30.42 9.88 17.55
N ALA A 564 29.10 9.82 17.43
CA ALA A 564 28.42 9.84 16.14
C ALA A 564 28.65 11.17 15.39
N GLU A 565 28.69 12.31 16.10
CA GLU A 565 29.08 13.60 15.54
C GLU A 565 30.55 13.63 15.08
N GLU A 566 31.47 13.06 15.86
CA GLU A 566 32.90 12.93 15.51
C GLU A 566 33.09 12.14 14.20
N LEU A 567 32.33 11.05 14.07
CA LEU A 567 32.33 10.18 12.89
C LEU A 567 31.51 10.75 11.72
N ASN A 568 30.88 11.92 11.88
CA ASN A 568 30.03 12.56 10.89
C ASN A 568 28.91 11.62 10.37
N LEU A 569 28.31 10.83 11.26
CA LEU A 569 27.19 9.96 10.93
C LEU A 569 25.90 10.77 10.75
N LYS A 570 25.02 10.29 9.85
CA LYS A 570 23.72 10.92 9.59
C LYS A 570 22.53 10.01 9.82
N TRP A 571 22.80 8.73 10.06
CA TRP A 571 21.79 7.73 10.40
C TRP A 571 22.20 7.01 11.67
N VAL A 572 21.24 6.62 12.47
CA VAL A 572 21.49 5.78 13.66
C VAL A 572 20.34 4.80 13.85
N LEU A 573 20.68 3.52 14.07
CA LEU A 573 19.69 2.54 14.53
C LEU A 573 19.67 2.53 16.05
N LEU A 574 18.49 2.72 16.64
CA LEU A 574 18.23 2.74 18.07
C LEU A 574 17.42 1.50 18.46
N ALA A 575 17.80 0.84 19.55
CA ALA A 575 17.11 -0.35 20.06
C ALA A 575 16.58 -0.17 21.50
N PRO A 576 15.66 0.79 21.73
CA PRO A 576 15.16 1.09 23.07
C PRO A 576 14.33 -0.06 23.65
N GLU A 577 14.36 -0.22 24.97
CA GLU A 577 13.54 -1.20 25.70
C GLU A 577 12.19 -0.63 26.15
N ASP A 578 12.11 0.69 26.28
CA ASP A 578 10.93 1.36 26.80
C ASP A 578 10.76 2.77 26.20
N GLU A 579 9.59 3.35 26.43
CA GLU A 579 9.22 4.68 25.93
C GLU A 579 10.13 5.81 26.45
N THR A 580 10.67 5.67 27.66
CA THR A 580 11.57 6.68 28.25
C THR A 580 12.91 6.68 27.52
N GLN A 581 13.45 5.49 27.26
CA GLN A 581 14.66 5.31 26.46
C GLN A 581 14.43 5.80 25.03
N LEU A 582 13.30 5.43 24.41
CA LEU A 582 12.92 5.88 23.06
C LEU A 582 12.94 7.40 22.97
N ARG A 583 12.13 8.08 23.79
CA ARG A 583 12.00 9.54 23.81
C ARG A 583 13.35 10.22 23.98
N ARG A 584 14.15 9.76 24.93
CA ARG A 584 15.46 10.33 25.24
C ARG A 584 16.43 10.15 24.05
N ALA A 585 16.48 8.95 23.48
CA ALA A 585 17.41 8.62 22.40
C ALA A 585 17.06 9.35 21.09
N VAL A 586 15.80 9.28 20.62
CA VAL A 586 15.39 9.94 19.36
C VAL A 586 15.59 11.45 19.44
N SER A 587 15.30 12.07 20.59
CA SER A 587 15.54 13.49 20.83
C SER A 587 17.03 13.86 20.68
N ALA A 588 17.90 13.10 21.35
CA ALA A 588 19.31 13.44 21.46
C ALA A 588 20.01 13.39 20.09
N TYR A 589 19.72 12.36 19.29
CA TYR A 589 20.27 12.24 17.93
C TYR A 589 19.64 13.23 16.94
N TRP A 590 18.31 13.42 16.99
CA TRP A 590 17.62 14.33 16.08
C TRP A 590 18.08 15.78 16.23
N GLN A 591 18.36 16.23 17.47
CA GLN A 591 18.94 17.55 17.74
C GLN A 591 20.31 17.78 17.07
N LYS A 592 21.02 16.71 16.71
CA LYS A 592 22.30 16.76 16.00
C LYS A 592 22.19 16.54 14.50
N ASP A 593 20.97 16.57 13.93
CA ASP A 593 20.71 16.27 12.51
C ASP A 593 21.22 14.86 12.15
N ILE A 594 20.97 13.90 13.04
CA ILE A 594 21.20 12.46 12.84
C ILE A 594 19.83 11.79 12.86
N MET A 595 19.44 11.17 11.74
CA MET A 595 18.14 10.53 11.55
C MET A 595 18.03 9.26 12.40
N PRO A 596 17.11 9.20 13.38
CA PRO A 596 16.86 8.00 14.14
C PRO A 596 16.01 7.00 13.35
N VAL A 597 16.46 5.75 13.33
CA VAL A 597 15.67 4.58 12.93
C VAL A 597 15.48 3.74 14.18
N VAL A 598 14.26 3.33 14.47
CA VAL A 598 13.90 2.73 15.76
C VAL A 598 13.54 1.25 15.56
N ARG A 599 14.19 0.39 16.33
CA ARG A 599 13.88 -1.04 16.46
C ARG A 599 13.55 -1.34 17.92
N PRO A 600 12.28 -1.22 18.34
CA PRO A 600 11.90 -1.56 19.71
C PRO A 600 12.31 -3.00 20.02
N ARG A 601 12.86 -3.25 21.21
CA ARG A 601 13.22 -4.61 21.62
C ARG A 601 11.98 -5.38 22.08
N CYS A 602 11.41 -6.15 21.17
CA CYS A 602 10.26 -7.03 21.42
C CYS A 602 10.39 -8.33 20.62
N LEU A 603 9.85 -9.42 21.17
CA LEU A 603 9.78 -10.71 20.47
C LEU A 603 8.60 -10.74 19.48
N VAL A 604 8.67 -11.59 18.45
CA VAL A 604 7.64 -11.69 17.40
C VAL A 604 6.26 -12.06 17.98
N ASP A 605 6.25 -12.91 19.00
CA ASP A 605 5.04 -13.41 19.66
C ASP A 605 4.64 -12.64 20.93
N GLU A 606 5.23 -11.48 21.17
CA GLU A 606 4.86 -10.52 22.22
C GLU A 606 3.99 -9.38 21.68
N ASP A 607 3.14 -8.84 22.55
CA ASP A 607 2.32 -7.67 22.23
C ASP A 607 3.16 -6.41 22.45
N HIS A 608 3.45 -5.67 21.37
CA HIS A 608 4.13 -4.38 21.40
C HIS A 608 3.34 -3.35 20.59
N ASP A 609 3.20 -2.14 21.11
CA ASP A 609 2.45 -1.06 20.47
C ASP A 609 3.38 -0.18 19.62
N PHE A 610 3.68 -0.64 18.40
CA PHE A 610 4.54 0.08 17.46
C PHE A 610 3.96 1.45 17.05
N VAL A 611 2.62 1.56 17.01
CA VAL A 611 1.94 2.82 16.66
C VAL A 611 2.16 3.87 17.74
N LYS A 612 2.20 3.47 19.01
CA LYS A 612 2.55 4.38 20.11
C LYS A 612 3.96 4.93 19.98
N ASP A 613 4.94 4.08 19.65
CA ASP A 613 6.32 4.53 19.42
C ASP A 613 6.40 5.51 18.24
N ALA A 614 5.71 5.19 17.14
CA ALA A 614 5.64 6.06 15.98
C ALA A 614 5.00 7.42 16.30
N ARG A 615 3.86 7.44 17.01
CA ARG A 615 3.18 8.68 17.43
C ARG A 615 4.09 9.54 18.31
N LEU A 616 4.86 8.93 19.21
CA LEU A 616 5.81 9.66 20.03
C LEU A 616 6.87 10.39 19.18
N MET A 617 7.38 9.74 18.13
CA MET A 617 8.32 10.37 17.20
C MET A 617 7.65 11.49 16.39
N LEU A 618 6.44 11.25 15.88
CA LEU A 618 5.68 12.22 15.09
C LEU A 618 5.28 13.47 15.90
N GLU A 619 4.90 13.31 17.17
CA GLU A 619 4.65 14.43 18.11
C GLU A 619 5.89 15.32 18.34
N MET A 620 7.07 14.80 18.01
CA MET A 620 8.35 15.50 18.12
C MET A 620 8.88 16.01 16.77
N ASP A 621 8.04 15.97 15.72
CA ASP A 621 8.38 16.28 14.33
C ASP A 621 9.56 15.43 13.79
N ILE A 622 9.64 14.17 14.23
CA ILE A 622 10.65 13.20 13.80
C ILE A 622 9.99 12.19 12.84
N PRO A 623 10.52 11.99 11.63
CA PRO A 623 10.06 10.91 10.75
C PRO A 623 10.16 9.54 11.42
N ALA A 624 9.03 8.82 11.48
CA ALA A 624 8.91 7.58 12.25
C ALA A 624 9.33 6.33 11.44
N TYR A 625 10.64 6.14 11.23
CA TYR A 625 11.18 4.87 10.72
C TYR A 625 11.20 3.81 11.83
N VAL A 626 10.23 2.90 11.82
CA VAL A 626 10.02 1.89 12.87
C VAL A 626 10.19 0.49 12.29
N GLN A 627 11.26 -0.21 12.67
CA GLN A 627 11.46 -1.62 12.35
C GLN A 627 10.51 -2.48 13.20
N VAL A 628 9.68 -3.29 12.53
CA VAL A 628 8.73 -4.19 13.17
C VAL A 628 9.37 -5.57 13.29
N TYR A 629 9.66 -5.96 14.53
CA TYR A 629 10.37 -7.20 14.91
C TYR A 629 11.80 -7.32 14.33
N ASN A 630 12.54 -8.30 14.82
CA ASN A 630 13.91 -8.58 14.43
C ASN A 630 14.10 -10.07 14.14
N ALA A 631 14.85 -10.38 13.09
CA ALA A 631 15.38 -11.69 12.71
C ALA A 631 14.45 -12.88 13.02
N PRO A 632 13.22 -12.91 12.45
CA PRO A 632 12.20 -13.90 12.81
C PRO A 632 12.62 -15.36 12.55
N GLU A 633 13.71 -15.58 11.82
CA GLU A 633 14.29 -16.89 11.56
C GLU A 633 15.12 -17.43 12.75
N GLN A 634 15.42 -16.58 13.73
CA GLN A 634 16.17 -16.92 14.94
C GLN A 634 15.19 -17.30 16.05
N ALA A 635 15.43 -18.46 16.67
CA ALA A 635 14.55 -18.97 17.73
C ALA A 635 14.51 -18.03 18.95
N GLU A 636 15.57 -17.26 19.16
CA GLU A 636 15.75 -16.29 20.24
C GLU A 636 14.78 -15.10 20.11
N GLU A 637 14.25 -14.84 18.92
CA GLU A 637 13.29 -13.76 18.63
C GLU A 637 11.84 -14.18 18.90
N TRP A 638 11.65 -15.38 19.46
CA TRP A 638 10.36 -15.94 19.83
C TRP A 638 10.39 -16.40 21.28
N ARG A 639 9.39 -16.01 22.06
CA ARG A 639 9.21 -16.47 23.44
C ARG A 639 9.04 -17.99 23.51
N THR A 640 8.44 -18.59 22.48
CA THR A 640 8.29 -20.05 22.35
C THR A 640 9.57 -20.78 21.97
N GLY A 641 10.60 -20.08 21.47
CA GLY A 641 11.78 -20.71 20.87
C GLY A 641 11.51 -21.44 19.55
N ARG A 642 10.33 -21.24 18.94
CA ARG A 642 9.93 -21.86 17.66
C ARG A 642 9.61 -20.78 16.65
N THR A 643 10.21 -20.88 15.47
CA THR A 643 10.00 -19.95 14.38
C THR A 643 8.79 -20.37 13.54
N ASP A 644 8.00 -19.39 13.12
CA ASP A 644 6.85 -19.57 12.24
C ASP A 644 6.72 -18.36 11.31
N MET A 645 7.13 -18.53 10.05
CA MET A 645 7.21 -17.43 9.10
C MET A 645 5.86 -16.96 8.57
N GLU A 646 4.84 -17.83 8.56
CA GLU A 646 3.47 -17.45 8.18
C GLU A 646 2.86 -16.58 9.29
N VAL A 647 3.05 -16.98 10.55
CA VAL A 647 2.62 -16.18 11.71
C VAL A 647 3.35 -14.84 11.75
N PHE A 648 4.66 -14.84 11.50
CA PHE A 648 5.43 -13.60 11.39
C PHE A 648 4.88 -12.69 10.28
N ALA A 649 4.67 -13.23 9.07
CA ALA A 649 4.18 -12.45 7.94
C ALA A 649 2.82 -11.79 8.25
N SER A 650 1.88 -12.55 8.80
CA SER A 650 0.56 -12.05 9.21
C SER A 650 0.66 -10.95 10.29
N ARG A 651 1.48 -11.16 11.32
CA ARG A 651 1.70 -10.17 12.38
C ARG A 651 2.38 -8.91 11.86
N TRP A 652 3.42 -9.07 11.04
CA TRP A 652 4.13 -7.95 10.45
C TRP A 652 3.21 -7.10 9.58
N LEU A 653 2.39 -7.73 8.72
CA LEU A 653 1.42 -7.01 7.87
C LEU A 653 0.41 -6.21 8.70
N THR A 654 -0.10 -6.80 9.78
CA THR A 654 -1.04 -6.13 10.70
C THR A 654 -0.41 -4.87 11.32
N GLN A 655 0.83 -4.97 11.80
CA GLN A 655 1.54 -3.83 12.39
C GLN A 655 1.95 -2.80 11.33
N ALA A 656 2.34 -3.25 10.14
CA ALA A 656 2.75 -2.38 9.05
C ALA A 656 1.57 -1.54 8.53
N GLU A 657 0.38 -2.12 8.38
CA GLU A 657 -0.84 -1.39 8.04
C GLU A 657 -1.14 -0.30 9.07
N ALA A 658 -1.14 -0.65 10.36
CA ALA A 658 -1.41 0.29 11.45
C ALA A 658 -0.37 1.43 11.53
N LEU A 659 0.90 1.16 11.24
CA LEU A 659 1.95 2.17 11.16
C LEU A 659 1.74 3.11 9.97
N VAL A 660 1.35 2.60 8.80
CA VAL A 660 1.08 3.45 7.63
C VAL A 660 -0.13 4.35 7.86
N GLU A 661 -1.20 3.82 8.47
CA GLU A 661 -2.36 4.63 8.88
C GLU A 661 -2.00 5.76 9.86
N ALA A 662 -0.93 5.58 10.63
CA ALA A 662 -0.39 6.58 11.54
C ALA A 662 0.63 7.53 10.90
N ASP A 663 0.81 7.51 9.57
CA ASP A 663 1.81 8.28 8.82
C ASP A 663 3.28 7.94 9.20
N ALA A 664 3.53 6.68 9.57
CA ALA A 664 4.84 6.14 9.90
C ALA A 664 5.39 5.19 8.82
N TYR A 665 6.66 4.83 8.94
CA TYR A 665 7.40 4.03 7.95
C TYR A 665 7.76 2.66 8.54
N PRO A 666 6.95 1.60 8.30
CA PRO A 666 7.23 0.26 8.81
C PRO A 666 8.45 -0.35 8.15
N GLY A 667 9.34 -0.93 8.95
CA GLY A 667 10.52 -1.66 8.50
C GLY A 667 10.29 -3.17 8.54
N LEU A 668 10.53 -3.84 7.41
CA LEU A 668 10.59 -5.31 7.33
C LEU A 668 12.02 -5.79 7.51
N GLN A 669 12.24 -6.78 8.38
CA GLN A 669 13.54 -7.42 8.55
C GLN A 669 13.38 -8.94 8.42
N VAL A 670 14.10 -9.52 7.46
CA VAL A 670 14.31 -10.97 7.30
C VAL A 670 15.73 -11.23 6.81
N ASN A 671 16.30 -12.37 7.18
CA ASN A 671 17.68 -12.77 6.86
C ASN A 671 17.78 -13.81 5.74
N ARG A 672 16.65 -14.21 5.15
CA ARG A 672 16.60 -15.15 4.03
C ARG A 672 15.64 -14.68 2.95
N VAL A 673 16.02 -14.91 1.70
CA VAL A 673 15.18 -14.51 0.55
C VAL A 673 13.91 -15.35 0.45
N GLU A 674 13.94 -16.60 0.90
CA GLU A 674 12.73 -17.44 0.95
C GLU A 674 11.72 -16.86 1.93
N ASP A 675 12.20 -16.38 3.08
CA ASP A 675 11.37 -15.77 4.10
C ASP A 675 10.81 -14.41 3.64
N LEU A 676 11.60 -13.64 2.88
CA LEU A 676 11.08 -12.45 2.20
C LEU A 676 9.97 -12.80 1.21
N ARG A 677 10.14 -13.85 0.40
CA ARG A 677 9.11 -14.32 -0.53
C ARG A 677 7.85 -14.72 0.22
N THR A 678 7.95 -15.44 1.33
CA THR A 678 6.81 -15.79 2.18
C THR A 678 6.04 -14.55 2.63
N VAL A 679 6.72 -13.50 3.11
CA VAL A 679 6.06 -12.26 3.54
C VAL A 679 5.39 -11.54 2.38
N ILE A 680 6.05 -11.47 1.21
CA ILE A 680 5.48 -10.84 0.02
C ILE A 680 4.29 -11.65 -0.52
N GLU A 681 4.39 -12.97 -0.55
CA GLU A 681 3.31 -13.88 -0.97
C GLU A 681 2.10 -13.74 -0.06
N GLU A 682 2.31 -13.65 1.25
CA GLU A 682 1.23 -13.40 2.21
C GLU A 682 0.62 -12.00 2.04
N ALA A 683 1.44 -10.98 1.79
CA ALA A 683 0.93 -9.65 1.46
C ALA A 683 0.08 -9.67 0.18
N LYS A 684 0.53 -10.39 -0.86
CA LYS A 684 -0.22 -10.56 -2.10
C LYS A 684 -1.51 -11.37 -1.88
N SER A 685 -1.49 -12.40 -1.02
CA SER A 685 -2.63 -13.26 -0.71
C SER A 685 -3.77 -12.48 -0.02
N GLN A 686 -3.39 -11.45 0.75
CA GLN A 686 -4.30 -10.54 1.46
C GLN A 686 -4.61 -9.25 0.68
N GLY A 687 -4.01 -9.03 -0.49
CA GLY A 687 -4.15 -7.77 -1.23
C GLY A 687 -3.50 -6.56 -0.53
N LEU A 688 -2.49 -6.79 0.30
CA LEU A 688 -1.74 -5.78 1.08
C LEU A 688 -0.35 -5.45 0.49
N GLN A 689 -0.02 -5.91 -0.72
CA GLN A 689 1.28 -5.66 -1.36
C GLN A 689 1.62 -4.17 -1.57
N HIS A 690 0.62 -3.28 -1.51
CA HIS A 690 0.81 -1.83 -1.59
C HIS A 690 1.47 -1.24 -0.35
N ILE A 691 1.43 -1.92 0.81
CA ILE A 691 2.13 -1.52 2.05
C ILE A 691 3.61 -1.30 1.76
N PHE A 692 4.21 -2.09 0.87
CA PHE A 692 5.62 -1.96 0.49
C PHE A 692 5.96 -0.63 -0.20
N ARG A 693 4.98 0.19 -0.61
CA ARG A 693 5.23 1.57 -1.08
C ARG A 693 5.49 2.56 0.05
N HIS A 694 5.11 2.19 1.27
CA HIS A 694 5.29 2.97 2.49
C HIS A 694 6.21 2.26 3.52
N ALA A 695 6.58 1.01 3.25
CA ALA A 695 7.54 0.25 4.05
C ALA A 695 8.98 0.36 3.52
N TRP A 696 9.94 0.21 4.42
CA TRP A 696 11.36 0.08 4.09
C TRP A 696 11.86 -1.32 4.47
N PHE A 697 12.98 -1.74 3.89
CA PHE A 697 13.59 -3.04 4.15
C PHE A 697 14.88 -2.89 4.96
N CYS A 698 14.95 -3.63 6.07
CA CYS A 698 16.11 -3.72 6.93
C CYS A 698 16.98 -4.91 6.52
N ALA A 699 17.98 -4.66 5.67
CA ALA A 699 18.93 -5.69 5.26
C ALA A 699 20.04 -5.87 6.31
N HIS A 700 20.25 -7.10 6.78
CA HIS A 700 21.40 -7.44 7.63
C HIS A 700 22.59 -7.91 6.77
N ASN A 701 23.48 -6.99 6.44
CA ASN A 701 24.56 -7.20 5.47
C ASN A 701 25.84 -7.71 6.17
N TYR A 702 25.80 -8.94 6.69
CA TYR A 702 26.94 -9.52 7.40
C TYR A 702 28.12 -9.82 6.46
N GLY A 703 29.23 -9.09 6.63
CA GLY A 703 30.46 -9.33 5.89
C GLY A 703 31.23 -10.58 6.35
N ARG A 704 30.95 -11.05 7.58
CA ARG A 704 31.71 -12.10 8.27
C ARG A 704 33.20 -11.76 8.29
N ASN A 705 34.05 -12.64 7.76
CA ASN A 705 35.47 -12.37 7.48
C ASN A 705 35.78 -12.34 5.98
N ARG A 706 34.79 -12.13 5.11
CA ARG A 706 34.92 -12.07 3.65
C ARG A 706 35.13 -10.62 3.19
N PRO A 707 35.82 -10.33 2.08
CA PRO A 707 36.04 -8.96 1.62
C PRO A 707 34.74 -8.27 1.19
N ALA A 708 34.74 -6.94 1.16
CA ALA A 708 33.57 -6.14 0.80
C ALA A 708 33.08 -6.35 -0.64
N ARG A 709 33.91 -6.99 -1.49
CA ARG A 709 33.57 -7.38 -2.87
C ARG A 709 32.94 -8.78 -2.99
N TYR A 710 32.94 -9.60 -1.94
CA TYR A 710 32.38 -10.95 -1.99
C TYR A 710 30.91 -10.93 -2.50
N PRO A 711 30.49 -11.85 -3.40
CA PRO A 711 31.19 -13.06 -3.87
C PRO A 711 32.11 -12.86 -5.08
N TYR A 712 32.32 -11.62 -5.53
CA TYR A 712 33.05 -11.31 -6.77
C TYR A 712 34.58 -11.22 -6.62
N ASP A 713 35.11 -11.60 -5.46
CA ASP A 713 36.53 -11.55 -5.16
C ASP A 713 37.30 -12.75 -5.75
N ALA A 714 38.62 -12.62 -5.89
CA ALA A 714 39.45 -13.62 -6.54
C ALA A 714 39.58 -14.94 -5.74
N ILE A 715 39.39 -14.92 -4.41
CA ILE A 715 39.43 -16.13 -3.59
C ILE A 715 38.20 -16.97 -3.92
N ASN A 716 37.01 -16.36 -3.94
CA ASN A 716 35.79 -17.06 -4.28
C ASN A 716 35.74 -17.48 -5.75
N GLN A 717 36.15 -16.62 -6.69
CA GLN A 717 36.00 -16.89 -8.12
C GLN A 717 37.06 -17.84 -8.70
N ARG A 718 38.28 -17.84 -8.15
CA ARG A 718 39.44 -18.50 -8.78
C ARG A 718 40.37 -19.22 -7.80
N ALA A 719 39.94 -19.40 -6.54
CA ALA A 719 40.76 -20.04 -5.50
C ALA A 719 42.15 -19.40 -5.33
N LEU A 720 42.24 -18.06 -5.39
CA LEU A 720 43.53 -17.36 -5.29
C LEU A 720 44.32 -17.83 -4.05
N PRO A 721 45.55 -18.36 -4.19
CA PRO A 721 46.33 -18.82 -3.04
C PRO A 721 46.65 -17.69 -2.05
N VAL A 722 46.92 -18.05 -0.79
CA VAL A 722 47.34 -17.12 0.27
C VAL A 722 48.56 -16.33 -0.23
N GLN A 723 48.39 -15.01 -0.33
CA GLN A 723 49.45 -14.06 -0.69
C GLN A 723 50.17 -13.51 0.56
N HIS A 724 49.46 -13.50 1.70
CA HIS A 724 49.90 -12.93 2.97
C HIS A 724 49.98 -14.02 4.05
N PRO A 725 51.07 -14.80 4.09
CA PRO A 725 51.24 -15.87 5.07
C PRO A 725 51.35 -15.38 6.52
N GLU A 726 51.66 -14.09 6.72
CA GLU A 726 51.75 -13.41 8.01
C GLU A 726 50.38 -13.15 8.66
N TRP A 727 49.28 -13.36 7.93
CA TRP A 727 47.93 -13.16 8.44
C TRP A 727 47.44 -14.33 9.26
N GLU A 728 46.55 -14.04 10.22
CA GLU A 728 45.93 -15.07 11.05
C GLU A 728 44.84 -15.82 10.26
N PHE A 729 44.93 -17.15 10.19
CA PHE A 729 43.96 -18.04 9.55
C PHE A 729 43.50 -19.16 10.48
N ALA A 730 42.45 -19.88 10.09
CA ALA A 730 41.88 -21.00 10.84
C ALA A 730 42.74 -22.27 10.88
N GLY A 731 43.71 -22.39 9.97
CA GLY A 731 44.57 -23.56 9.83
C GLY A 731 45.88 -23.20 9.15
N SER A 732 46.68 -24.21 8.79
CA SER A 732 47.94 -23.97 8.08
C SER A 732 47.68 -23.37 6.69
N ILE A 733 48.69 -22.71 6.10
CA ILE A 733 48.58 -22.11 4.76
C ILE A 733 48.20 -23.17 3.72
N GLU A 734 48.72 -24.39 3.85
CA GLU A 734 48.37 -25.51 2.97
C GLU A 734 46.89 -25.89 3.11
N GLU A 735 46.36 -25.91 4.33
CA GLU A 735 44.95 -26.20 4.62
C GLU A 735 44.03 -25.11 4.08
N VAL A 736 44.40 -23.84 4.29
CA VAL A 736 43.65 -22.68 3.76
C VAL A 736 43.62 -22.73 2.23
N ASN A 737 44.76 -22.95 1.58
CA ASN A 737 44.82 -23.07 0.13
C ASN A 737 44.02 -24.28 -0.39
N ARG A 738 43.96 -25.38 0.37
CA ARG A 738 43.08 -26.51 0.07
C ARG A 738 41.61 -26.09 0.16
N TRP A 739 41.18 -25.46 1.25
CA TRP A 739 39.80 -24.98 1.41
C TRP A 739 39.40 -23.94 0.34
N ARG A 740 40.33 -23.09 -0.11
CA ARG A 740 40.10 -22.16 -1.22
C ARG A 740 39.84 -22.90 -2.54
N ARG A 741 40.62 -23.94 -2.85
CA ARG A 741 40.41 -24.77 -4.05
C ARG A 741 39.12 -25.57 -4.00
N GLU A 742 38.78 -26.11 -2.83
CA GLU A 742 37.58 -26.92 -2.60
C GLU A 742 36.31 -26.05 -2.59
N GLY A 743 36.39 -24.83 -2.09
CA GLY A 743 35.25 -23.93 -1.89
C GLY A 743 35.12 -22.79 -2.89
N GLN A 744 35.92 -22.74 -3.97
CA GLN A 744 35.72 -21.73 -5.02
C GLN A 744 34.39 -21.95 -5.76
N GLN A 745 33.77 -20.86 -6.19
CA GLN A 745 32.55 -20.87 -7.00
C GLN A 745 32.73 -19.94 -8.20
N PRO A 746 33.42 -20.39 -9.27
CA PRO A 746 33.61 -19.60 -10.47
C PRO A 746 32.27 -19.19 -11.10
N GLY A 747 32.10 -17.91 -11.38
CA GLY A 747 30.88 -17.34 -11.94
C GLY A 747 29.78 -17.08 -10.92
N GLN A 748 30.00 -17.32 -9.62
CA GLN A 748 29.03 -16.99 -8.59
C GLN A 748 28.77 -15.48 -8.57
N ASP A 749 27.50 -15.10 -8.68
CA ASP A 749 27.03 -13.75 -8.42
C ASP A 749 26.17 -13.73 -7.14
N ILE A 750 25.51 -12.60 -6.87
CA ILE A 750 24.67 -12.46 -5.68
C ILE A 750 23.43 -13.36 -5.67
N SER A 751 23.01 -13.94 -6.81
CA SER A 751 21.78 -14.76 -6.89
C SER A 751 21.87 -16.08 -6.13
N GLY A 752 23.08 -16.52 -5.74
CA GLY A 752 23.30 -17.78 -5.04
C GLY A 752 23.79 -17.65 -3.60
N ASN A 753 24.07 -16.44 -3.09
CA ASN A 753 24.52 -16.25 -1.71
C ASN A 753 24.28 -14.81 -1.21
N TYR A 754 23.31 -14.66 -0.32
CA TYR A 754 22.88 -13.39 0.25
C TYR A 754 23.57 -13.04 1.58
N ASP A 755 24.34 -13.98 2.13
CA ASP A 755 25.08 -13.84 3.39
C ASP A 755 26.45 -13.17 3.13
N CYS A 756 26.37 -11.91 2.72
CA CYS A 756 27.52 -11.04 2.52
C CYS A 756 27.13 -9.57 2.57
N VAL A 757 28.12 -8.66 2.58
CA VAL A 757 27.85 -7.22 2.66
C VAL A 757 27.10 -6.66 1.45
N LEU A 758 27.17 -7.32 0.30
CA LEU A 758 26.41 -6.99 -0.92
C LEU A 758 25.06 -7.73 -1.02
N GLY A 759 24.67 -8.47 0.04
CA GLY A 759 23.46 -9.29 0.11
C GLY A 759 22.18 -8.54 -0.24
N PHE A 760 22.12 -7.26 0.11
CA PHE A 760 21.02 -6.36 -0.23
C PHE A 760 20.66 -6.33 -1.73
N LEU A 761 21.63 -6.53 -2.64
CA LEU A 761 21.35 -6.59 -4.09
C LEU A 761 20.47 -7.79 -4.44
N GLY A 762 20.58 -8.88 -3.68
CA GLY A 762 19.76 -10.07 -3.86
C GLY A 762 18.31 -9.86 -3.39
N TYR A 763 18.12 -9.27 -2.21
CA TYR A 763 16.79 -8.88 -1.74
C TYR A 763 16.12 -7.89 -2.68
N ALA A 764 16.88 -6.93 -3.22
CA ALA A 764 16.38 -6.00 -4.22
C ALA A 764 15.86 -6.73 -5.47
N ARG A 765 16.56 -7.76 -5.97
CA ARG A 765 16.06 -8.59 -7.08
C ARG A 765 14.76 -9.31 -6.73
N VAL A 766 14.57 -9.74 -5.48
CA VAL A 766 13.30 -10.35 -5.02
C VAL A 766 12.19 -9.32 -5.05
N PHE A 767 12.39 -8.13 -4.48
CA PHE A 767 11.38 -7.06 -4.54
C PHE A 767 11.05 -6.64 -5.98
N GLU A 768 12.06 -6.44 -6.81
CA GLU A 768 11.87 -6.10 -8.23
C GLU A 768 11.07 -7.19 -8.96
N HIS A 769 11.43 -8.46 -8.77
CA HIS A 769 10.74 -9.59 -9.39
C HIS A 769 9.31 -9.76 -8.86
N GLU A 770 9.12 -9.63 -7.54
CA GLU A 770 7.83 -9.89 -6.90
C GLU A 770 6.86 -8.71 -6.96
N LEU A 771 7.34 -7.47 -6.88
CA LEU A 771 6.52 -6.27 -6.76
C LEU A 771 6.69 -5.28 -7.92
N GLY A 772 7.70 -5.45 -8.78
CA GLY A 772 8.01 -4.52 -9.87
C GLY A 772 8.70 -3.23 -9.44
N TYR A 773 9.12 -3.13 -8.17
CA TYR A 773 9.90 -2.02 -7.63
C TYR A 773 10.65 -2.45 -6.36
N VAL A 774 11.68 -1.69 -5.97
CA VAL A 774 12.44 -1.93 -4.73
C VAL A 774 12.10 -0.86 -3.69
N PRO A 775 11.63 -1.22 -2.48
CA PRO A 775 11.43 -0.24 -1.40
C PRO A 775 12.77 0.33 -0.92
N PRO A 776 12.80 1.44 -0.14
CA PRO A 776 14.03 1.92 0.48
C PRO A 776 14.67 0.89 1.39
N PHE A 777 15.99 0.82 1.38
CA PHE A 777 16.79 -0.06 2.21
C PHE A 777 17.61 0.75 3.20
N ILE A 778 17.50 0.41 4.47
CA ILE A 778 18.38 0.90 5.53
C ILE A 778 18.98 -0.35 6.17
N CYS A 779 20.29 -0.54 6.07
CA CYS A 779 20.89 -1.75 6.63
C CYS A 779 21.06 -1.54 8.14
N GLY A 780 20.18 -2.14 8.95
CA GLY A 780 20.15 -1.90 10.40
C GLY A 780 21.25 -2.60 11.20
N ASP A 781 21.84 -3.65 10.63
CA ASP A 781 22.95 -4.38 11.23
C ASP A 781 23.83 -4.97 10.11
N GLY A 782 25.07 -5.32 10.41
CA GLY A 782 26.00 -5.86 9.40
C GLY A 782 27.44 -5.37 9.52
N GLY A 783 28.20 -5.60 8.45
CA GLY A 783 29.65 -5.33 8.43
C GLY A 783 30.46 -6.48 9.03
N TRP A 784 31.61 -6.16 9.63
CA TRP A 784 32.61 -7.15 10.05
C TRP A 784 32.81 -7.13 11.56
N LYS A 785 32.76 -8.28 12.23
CA LYS A 785 33.11 -8.40 13.65
C LYS A 785 34.61 -8.59 13.79
N TYR A 786 35.25 -7.87 14.72
CA TYR A 786 36.65 -8.13 15.02
C TYR A 786 36.82 -9.58 15.53
N GLY A 787 37.91 -10.22 15.10
CA GLY A 787 38.22 -11.59 15.42
C GLY A 787 37.40 -12.64 14.66
N ASP A 788 36.44 -12.26 13.82
CA ASP A 788 35.64 -13.21 13.07
C ASP A 788 36.52 -14.06 12.14
N LEU A 789 36.19 -15.34 12.09
CA LEU A 789 36.93 -16.40 11.42
C LEU A 789 35.99 -17.44 10.79
N SER A 790 34.73 -17.06 10.60
CA SER A 790 33.63 -17.97 10.24
C SER A 790 33.85 -18.68 8.90
N ASP A 791 34.43 -18.01 7.90
CA ASP A 791 34.80 -18.61 6.63
C ASP A 791 36.31 -18.93 6.61
N ARG A 792 36.64 -20.22 6.72
CA ARG A 792 38.01 -20.72 6.83
C ARG A 792 38.90 -20.40 5.63
N ARG A 793 38.32 -20.00 4.50
CA ARG A 793 39.05 -19.59 3.29
C ARG A 793 39.70 -18.21 3.44
N TYR A 794 39.17 -17.39 4.34
CA TYR A 794 39.54 -16.00 4.54
C TYR A 794 40.30 -15.82 5.86
N PRO A 795 41.15 -14.78 5.97
CA PRO A 795 41.85 -14.46 7.21
C PRO A 795 40.89 -14.06 8.32
N LYS A 796 41.39 -14.02 9.55
CA LYS A 796 40.74 -13.39 10.70
C LYS A 796 40.52 -11.91 10.46
N VAL A 797 39.38 -11.38 10.89
CA VAL A 797 39.19 -9.93 10.94
C VAL A 797 40.08 -9.32 12.03
N THR A 798 41.21 -8.76 11.64
CA THR A 798 42.09 -7.95 12.49
C THR A 798 41.65 -6.48 12.49
N ASP A 799 42.29 -5.60 13.26
CA ASP A 799 41.97 -4.16 13.27
C ASP A 799 42.14 -3.53 11.88
N PHE A 800 43.18 -3.99 11.19
CA PHE A 800 43.47 -3.58 9.82
C PHE A 800 42.36 -3.99 8.85
N LEU A 801 41.92 -5.26 8.91
CA LEU A 801 40.85 -5.75 8.03
C LEU A 801 39.50 -5.13 8.39
N HIS A 802 39.22 -4.93 9.68
CA HIS A 802 38.05 -4.21 10.14
C HIS A 802 38.00 -2.79 9.58
N GLN A 803 39.12 -2.06 9.62
CA GLN A 803 39.26 -0.73 9.02
C GLN A 803 39.04 -0.79 7.50
N ALA A 804 39.79 -1.64 6.80
CA ALA A 804 39.77 -1.70 5.34
C ALA A 804 38.37 -2.01 4.80
N HIS A 805 37.67 -2.97 5.40
CA HIS A 805 36.34 -3.37 4.95
C HIS A 805 35.26 -2.31 5.21
N HIS A 806 35.22 -1.70 6.40
CA HIS A 806 34.26 -0.64 6.69
C HIS A 806 34.53 0.63 5.86
N MET A 807 35.79 0.97 5.64
CA MET A 807 36.15 2.09 4.76
C MET A 807 35.71 1.83 3.32
N ALA A 808 35.88 0.61 2.81
CA ALA A 808 35.41 0.24 1.48
C ALA A 808 33.88 0.32 1.36
N MET A 809 33.14 -0.07 2.41
CA MET A 809 31.68 0.02 2.46
C MET A 809 31.18 1.46 2.51
N PHE A 810 31.71 2.31 3.40
CA PHE A 810 31.30 3.71 3.48
C PHE A 810 31.72 4.53 2.26
N ALA A 811 32.81 4.17 1.60
CA ALA A 811 33.20 4.78 0.34
C ALA A 811 32.16 4.61 -0.77
N TRP A 812 31.25 3.62 -0.69
CA TRP A 812 30.18 3.45 -1.68
C TRP A 812 29.31 4.69 -1.81
N PHE A 813 28.96 5.31 -0.67
CA PHE A 813 28.13 6.51 -0.64
C PHE A 813 28.87 7.76 -1.12
N ARG A 814 30.17 7.84 -0.84
CA ARG A 814 31.03 8.94 -1.30
C ARG A 814 31.24 8.89 -2.81
N ASP A 815 31.53 7.70 -3.32
CA ASP A 815 31.97 7.49 -4.70
C ASP A 815 30.81 7.15 -5.65
N GLY A 816 29.62 6.83 -5.10
CA GLY A 816 28.46 6.38 -5.87
C GLY A 816 28.64 5.02 -6.53
N MET A 817 29.61 4.22 -6.05
CA MET A 817 30.03 2.95 -6.66
C MET A 817 30.28 1.87 -5.61
N LEU A 818 29.75 0.68 -5.84
CA LEU A 818 29.95 -0.50 -5.02
C LEU A 818 31.32 -1.14 -5.29
N THR A 819 31.85 -1.88 -4.32
CA THR A 819 33.14 -2.60 -4.38
C THR A 819 33.26 -3.64 -5.48
N HIS A 820 32.15 -4.08 -6.08
CA HIS A 820 32.14 -4.97 -7.25
C HIS A 820 32.18 -4.21 -8.60
N GLY A 821 32.09 -2.87 -8.56
CA GLY A 821 32.09 -2.00 -9.74
C GLY A 821 30.71 -1.61 -10.26
N GLY A 822 29.62 -2.02 -9.60
CA GLY A 822 28.26 -1.54 -9.90
C GLY A 822 28.00 -0.16 -9.32
N ARG A 823 27.02 0.58 -9.84
CA ARG A 823 26.60 1.88 -9.28
C ARG A 823 25.90 1.66 -7.93
N LEU A 824 26.04 2.60 -7.01
CA LEU A 824 25.26 2.65 -5.79
C LEU A 824 23.77 2.85 -6.16
N PRO A 825 22.86 1.93 -5.78
CA PRO A 825 21.45 2.09 -6.08
C PRO A 825 20.80 3.16 -5.21
N GLU A 826 19.82 3.88 -5.76
CA GLU A 826 19.12 4.97 -5.06
C GLU A 826 18.27 4.49 -3.87
N TYR A 827 17.81 3.24 -3.92
CA TYR A 827 17.06 2.60 -2.84
C TYR A 827 17.90 2.35 -1.60
N LEU A 828 19.24 2.28 -1.69
CA LEU A 828 20.08 2.10 -0.49
C LEU A 828 20.30 3.45 0.20
N PHE A 829 19.57 3.68 1.30
CA PHE A 829 19.58 4.96 2.00
C PHE A 829 20.78 5.08 2.93
N ALA A 830 21.04 4.05 3.72
CA ALA A 830 22.12 4.04 4.69
C ALA A 830 22.59 2.63 5.05
N VAL A 831 23.79 2.55 5.63
CA VAL A 831 24.29 1.36 6.32
C VAL A 831 24.64 1.70 7.77
N CYS A 832 24.10 0.93 8.70
CA CYS A 832 24.34 0.98 10.13
C CYS A 832 25.04 -0.33 10.54
N PRO A 833 26.38 -0.45 10.35
CA PRO A 833 27.11 -1.62 10.85
C PRO A 833 27.03 -1.72 12.37
N TRP A 834 27.55 -2.83 12.89
CA TRP A 834 27.62 -3.21 14.32
C TRP A 834 27.78 -2.05 15.33
N ILE A 835 27.53 -2.39 16.59
CA ILE A 835 27.32 -1.44 17.70
C ILE A 835 28.44 -0.39 17.86
N LEU A 836 28.04 0.87 18.04
CA LEU A 836 28.95 1.99 18.30
C LEU A 836 29.69 1.81 19.62
N SER A 837 29.00 1.49 20.71
CA SER A 837 29.62 1.28 22.02
C SER A 837 28.95 0.17 22.84
N GLY A 838 29.73 -0.55 23.64
CA GLY A 838 29.18 -1.58 24.54
C GLY A 838 30.26 -2.39 25.23
N ARG A 839 30.27 -2.38 26.57
CA ARG A 839 31.31 -3.06 27.38
C ARG A 839 31.31 -4.57 27.23
N ASP A 840 30.15 -5.14 26.94
CA ASP A 840 29.94 -6.59 26.88
C ASP A 840 29.73 -7.09 25.44
N ASP A 841 29.74 -6.21 24.43
CA ASP A 841 29.52 -6.60 23.04
C ASP A 841 30.85 -6.66 22.26
N PRO A 842 31.30 -7.85 21.80
CA PRO A 842 32.54 -7.99 21.06
C PRO A 842 32.54 -7.30 19.69
N ALA A 843 31.38 -6.91 19.17
CA ALA A 843 31.23 -6.15 17.93
C ALA A 843 31.33 -4.63 18.14
N ALA A 844 31.41 -4.15 19.38
CA ALA A 844 31.42 -2.73 19.69
C ALA A 844 32.67 -2.01 19.17
N TRP A 845 32.48 -0.84 18.55
CA TRP A 845 33.58 -0.01 18.06
C TRP A 845 34.34 0.66 19.20
N TYR A 846 33.60 1.20 20.17
CA TYR A 846 34.12 1.80 21.39
C TYR A 846 33.84 0.89 22.59
N ASP A 847 34.78 0.85 23.53
CA ASP A 847 34.63 0.22 24.85
C ASP A 847 34.33 -1.29 24.86
N GLY A 848 34.43 -1.98 23.71
CA GLY A 848 34.21 -3.41 23.59
C GLY A 848 35.19 -4.27 24.40
N PRO A 849 34.82 -5.53 24.73
CA PRO A 849 35.64 -6.44 25.54
C PRO A 849 36.96 -6.83 24.85
N GLN A 850 37.04 -6.66 23.52
CA GLN A 850 38.24 -6.91 22.73
C GLN A 850 39.07 -5.63 22.49
N GLY A 851 38.65 -4.48 23.06
CA GLY A 851 39.27 -3.16 22.93
C GLY A 851 38.58 -2.24 21.91
N THR A 852 39.00 -0.98 21.86
CA THR A 852 38.48 0.03 20.91
C THR A 852 39.04 -0.17 19.51
N ARG A 853 38.20 -0.08 18.47
CA ARG A 853 38.57 -0.19 17.05
C ARG A 853 39.25 1.07 16.51
N GLY A 854 40.33 1.51 17.16
CA GLY A 854 40.93 2.84 16.97
C GLY A 854 41.32 3.17 15.52
N GLN A 855 41.83 2.19 14.76
CA GLN A 855 42.19 2.40 13.34
C GLN A 855 40.97 2.67 12.46
N THR A 856 39.87 1.95 12.71
CA THR A 856 38.62 2.14 11.97
C THR A 856 38.01 3.49 12.29
N ILE A 857 37.87 3.78 13.59
CA ILE A 857 37.34 5.06 14.10
C ILE A 857 38.11 6.25 13.51
N ALA A 858 39.44 6.23 13.61
CA ALA A 858 40.27 7.32 13.09
C ALA A 858 40.10 7.50 11.57
N SER A 859 39.91 6.42 10.82
CA SER A 859 39.76 6.47 9.35
C SER A 859 38.39 6.98 8.92
N VAL A 860 37.33 6.58 9.64
CA VAL A 860 35.98 7.07 9.40
C VAL A 860 35.88 8.55 9.77
N ALA A 861 36.44 8.95 10.92
CA ALA A 861 36.52 10.37 11.33
C ALA A 861 37.34 11.22 10.34
N ALA A 862 38.38 10.66 9.73
CA ALA A 862 39.21 11.33 8.73
C ALA A 862 38.59 11.34 7.31
N MET A 863 37.48 10.62 7.08
CA MET A 863 36.83 10.61 5.77
C MET A 863 36.30 12.02 5.47
N SER A 864 36.67 12.56 4.30
CA SER A 864 36.22 13.89 3.88
C SER A 864 34.70 13.97 3.92
N ARG A 865 34.15 15.00 4.57
CA ARG A 865 32.70 15.21 4.63
C ARG A 865 32.13 15.37 3.23
N PHE A 866 31.04 14.66 2.94
CA PHE A 866 30.34 14.72 1.67
C PHE A 866 28.82 14.64 1.90
N VAL A 867 28.07 15.04 0.88
CA VAL A 867 26.62 14.84 0.79
C VAL A 867 26.39 14.04 -0.49
N ARG A 868 25.52 13.04 -0.46
CA ARG A 868 25.29 12.20 -1.65
C ARG A 868 24.58 12.99 -2.77
N SER A 869 24.95 12.74 -4.02
CA SER A 869 24.33 13.36 -5.19
C SER A 869 22.87 12.88 -5.34
N GLY A 870 21.89 13.79 -5.29
CA GLY A 870 20.47 13.47 -5.54
C GLY A 870 19.44 14.10 -4.58
N VAL A 871 19.87 14.85 -3.56
CA VAL A 871 18.96 15.61 -2.68
C VAL A 871 18.96 17.09 -3.11
N PRO A 872 17.81 17.73 -3.39
CA PRO A 872 17.76 19.16 -3.63
C PRO A 872 18.19 19.91 -2.36
N VAL A 873 19.33 20.60 -2.44
CA VAL A 873 19.77 21.52 -1.39
C VAL A 873 19.03 22.84 -1.61
N VAL A 874 18.21 23.29 -0.66
CA VAL A 874 17.82 24.71 -0.59
C VAL A 874 19.01 25.47 0.01
N PRO A 875 19.74 26.33 -0.74
CA PRO A 875 20.90 27.01 -0.20
C PRO A 875 20.55 28.43 0.29
N PRO A 876 21.16 28.93 1.38
CA PRO A 876 21.39 30.36 1.55
C PRO A 876 22.62 30.82 0.74
N ALA A 877 22.59 32.07 0.26
CA ALA A 877 23.50 32.65 -0.73
C ALA A 877 25.00 32.71 -0.32
N PRO A 878 25.96 32.74 -1.29
CA PRO A 878 27.38 32.53 -1.04
C PRO A 878 28.20 33.81 -0.79
N SER A 879 29.44 33.65 -0.30
CA SER A 879 30.53 34.64 -0.37
C SER A 879 31.84 33.97 -0.83
N PRO A 880 32.74 34.67 -1.55
CA PRO A 880 33.78 34.06 -2.40
C PRO A 880 35.13 33.82 -1.69
N PRO A 881 36.03 32.95 -2.24
CA PRO A 881 37.37 32.70 -1.70
C PRO A 881 38.49 33.51 -2.42
N PRO A 882 39.66 33.74 -1.78
CA PRO A 882 40.88 34.21 -2.44
C PRO A 882 41.92 33.07 -2.71
N PRO A 883 42.98 33.34 -3.51
CA PRO A 883 43.64 32.34 -4.38
C PRO A 883 44.95 31.74 -3.86
N SER A 884 45.38 30.64 -4.49
CA SER A 884 46.65 29.92 -4.33
C SER A 884 47.88 30.61 -4.94
N PRO A 885 49.10 30.21 -4.52
CA PRO A 885 50.28 30.25 -5.39
C PRO A 885 51.01 28.89 -5.51
N GLU A 886 51.79 28.77 -6.58
CA GLU A 886 52.44 27.57 -7.15
C GLU A 886 54.01 27.75 -7.16
N PRO A 887 54.85 26.93 -7.83
CA PRO A 887 55.67 25.80 -7.31
C PRO A 887 57.22 25.94 -7.49
N ALA A 888 58.03 24.90 -7.15
CA ALA A 888 59.29 24.42 -7.81
C ALA A 888 60.20 23.59 -6.85
N PRO A 889 61.25 22.84 -7.30
CA PRO A 889 61.46 21.99 -8.49
C PRO A 889 61.98 20.55 -8.16
N VAL A 890 62.03 19.69 -9.18
CA VAL A 890 62.50 18.27 -9.19
C VAL A 890 64.02 18.15 -9.41
N PRO A 891 64.69 17.05 -8.97
CA PRO A 891 65.85 16.50 -9.68
C PRO A 891 65.70 15.02 -10.11
N GLU A 892 66.43 14.71 -11.19
CA GLU A 892 66.36 13.61 -12.16
C GLU A 892 66.78 12.17 -11.71
N PRO A 893 66.43 11.14 -12.53
CA PRO A 893 66.64 9.71 -12.25
C PRO A 893 67.86 9.10 -12.97
N ALA A 894 68.35 7.92 -12.53
CA ALA A 894 69.06 6.90 -13.36
C ALA A 894 69.53 5.68 -12.50
N PRO A 895 69.87 4.49 -13.06
CA PRO A 895 69.56 3.84 -14.35
C PRO A 895 69.01 2.37 -14.21
N PRO A 896 68.69 1.65 -15.31
CA PRO A 896 67.86 0.42 -15.30
C PRO A 896 68.67 -0.88 -15.61
N PRO A 897 68.06 -2.02 -16.05
CA PRO A 897 67.94 -3.30 -15.33
C PRO A 897 68.67 -4.48 -16.03
N SER A 898 68.46 -5.75 -15.61
CA SER A 898 68.62 -6.98 -16.44
C SER A 898 68.23 -8.27 -15.67
N PRO A 899 67.90 -9.41 -16.32
CA PRO A 899 66.93 -9.60 -17.41
C PRO A 899 66.09 -10.91 -17.28
N GLY A 900 64.93 -10.97 -17.96
CA GLY A 900 64.39 -12.26 -18.44
C GLY A 900 62.92 -12.57 -18.19
N GLN A 901 61.99 -11.79 -18.74
CA GLN A 901 60.60 -12.20 -19.02
C GLN A 901 60.10 -11.48 -20.28
N PRO A 902 59.08 -11.99 -21.00
CA PRO A 902 58.55 -11.34 -22.20
C PRO A 902 58.19 -9.88 -21.87
N GLN A 903 58.66 -8.93 -22.67
CA GLN A 903 58.40 -7.52 -22.44
C GLN A 903 56.90 -7.26 -22.46
N ALA A 904 56.36 -6.74 -21.36
CA ALA A 904 55.02 -6.16 -21.33
C ALA A 904 54.95 -5.07 -22.41
N ASN A 905 53.83 -5.01 -23.14
CA ASN A 905 53.58 -3.97 -24.15
C ASN A 905 53.47 -2.58 -23.50
N TRP A 906 53.44 -2.53 -22.17
CA TRP A 906 53.27 -1.34 -21.37
C TRP A 906 54.36 -1.26 -20.30
N SER A 907 54.89 -0.06 -20.09
CA SER A 907 55.75 0.25 -18.95
C SER A 907 55.02 1.19 -17.99
N MET A 908 55.31 1.05 -16.69
CA MET A 908 54.75 1.87 -15.62
C MET A 908 55.88 2.57 -14.87
N THR A 909 55.86 3.90 -14.81
CA THR A 909 56.71 4.67 -13.90
C THR A 909 55.91 5.14 -12.70
N VAL A 910 56.57 5.20 -11.54
CA VAL A 910 55.96 5.49 -10.24
C VAL A 910 56.58 6.76 -9.67
N GLU A 911 55.77 7.80 -9.49
CA GLU A 911 56.11 9.01 -8.76
C GLU A 911 55.34 9.03 -7.43
N ARG A 912 56.02 9.40 -6.34
CA ARG A 912 55.43 9.42 -4.99
C ARG A 912 55.28 10.86 -4.53
N ARG A 913 54.06 11.26 -4.14
CA ARG A 913 53.78 12.62 -3.66
C ARG A 913 53.25 12.61 -2.22
N PRO A 914 53.82 13.42 -1.30
CA PRO A 914 53.27 13.60 0.04
C PRO A 914 51.92 14.36 -0.04
N ARG A 915 50.92 13.95 0.75
CA ARG A 915 49.58 14.59 0.80
C ARG A 915 49.19 14.92 2.24
N THR A 916 48.52 16.06 2.43
CA THR A 916 48.14 16.63 3.74
C THR A 916 46.68 16.41 4.14
N ASP A 917 45.86 15.80 3.27
CA ASP A 917 44.41 15.64 3.43
C ASP A 917 43.96 14.25 3.91
N GLY A 918 44.91 13.31 4.12
CA GLY A 918 44.65 11.95 4.61
C GLY A 918 44.04 10.97 3.59
N VAL A 919 43.83 11.38 2.33
CA VAL A 919 43.21 10.53 1.29
C VAL A 919 44.28 9.85 0.43
N LYS A 920 44.41 8.52 0.59
CA LYS A 920 45.33 7.69 -0.20
C LYS A 920 44.79 7.53 -1.62
N ALA A 921 45.65 7.65 -2.63
CA ALA A 921 45.22 7.54 -4.02
C ALA A 921 46.33 6.98 -4.92
N ILE A 922 45.92 6.24 -5.93
CA ILE A 922 46.70 5.87 -7.10
C ILE A 922 46.20 6.74 -8.25
N ALA A 923 46.94 7.79 -8.58
CA ALA A 923 46.65 8.64 -9.72
C ALA A 923 47.55 8.29 -10.90
N GLY A 924 47.26 8.80 -12.08
CA GLY A 924 48.16 8.59 -13.20
C GLY A 924 47.60 9.00 -14.53
N CYS A 925 48.33 8.70 -15.60
CA CYS A 925 47.88 8.93 -16.96
C CYS A 925 48.25 7.79 -17.90
N PHE A 926 47.34 7.57 -18.85
CA PHE A 926 47.58 6.80 -20.07
C PHE A 926 47.86 7.76 -21.24
N PRO A 927 48.50 7.30 -22.33
CA PRO A 927 48.73 8.13 -23.52
C PRO A 927 47.43 8.44 -24.29
N ARG A 928 46.34 7.72 -23.97
CA ARG A 928 45.00 7.92 -24.56
C ARG A 928 43.88 7.73 -23.53
N GLN A 929 42.73 8.33 -23.83
CA GLN A 929 41.49 8.23 -23.05
C GLN A 929 40.75 6.90 -23.28
N GLY A 930 39.80 6.57 -22.39
CA GLY A 930 38.89 5.43 -22.56
C GLY A 930 39.43 4.07 -22.12
N ILE A 931 40.62 3.99 -21.50
CA ILE A 931 41.18 2.74 -20.96
C ILE A 931 40.62 2.51 -19.56
N ARG A 932 39.91 1.39 -19.36
CA ARG A 932 39.45 0.94 -18.04
C ARG A 932 40.61 0.31 -17.26
N LEU A 933 40.86 0.82 -16.06
CA LEU A 933 41.86 0.36 -15.11
C LEU A 933 41.17 -0.14 -13.83
N ASP A 934 41.44 -1.39 -13.48
CA ASP A 934 41.01 -2.02 -12.24
C ASP A 934 42.16 -1.99 -11.21
N VAL A 935 41.93 -1.31 -10.10
CA VAL A 935 42.86 -1.16 -8.97
C VAL A 935 42.38 -2.05 -7.84
N THR A 936 42.99 -3.22 -7.71
CA THR A 936 42.63 -4.24 -6.72
C THR A 936 43.61 -4.21 -5.56
N ASP A 937 43.13 -4.12 -4.34
CA ASP A 937 43.97 -4.32 -3.15
C ASP A 937 44.35 -5.81 -2.98
N PRO A 938 45.31 -6.17 -2.10
CA PRO A 938 45.69 -7.57 -1.92
C PRO A 938 44.57 -8.48 -1.37
N TRP A 939 43.44 -7.90 -0.99
CA TRP A 939 42.34 -8.55 -0.26
C TRP A 939 41.11 -8.72 -1.14
N GLY A 940 41.20 -8.29 -2.41
CA GLY A 940 40.20 -8.45 -3.44
C GLY A 940 39.19 -7.31 -3.54
N ASN A 941 39.30 -6.22 -2.78
CA ASN A 941 38.48 -5.03 -3.05
C ASN A 941 39.08 -4.28 -4.24
N CYS A 942 38.24 -3.81 -5.15
CA CYS A 942 38.71 -3.23 -6.41
C CYS A 942 37.93 -1.97 -6.78
N VAL A 943 38.65 -0.90 -7.14
CA VAL A 943 38.09 0.29 -7.81
C VAL A 943 38.35 0.18 -9.29
N SER A 944 37.34 0.41 -10.13
CA SER A 944 37.54 0.61 -11.57
C SER A 944 37.52 2.11 -11.88
N VAL A 945 38.54 2.60 -12.59
CA VAL A 945 38.60 3.98 -13.12
C VAL A 945 38.83 3.96 -14.63
N THR A 946 38.35 4.98 -15.34
CA THR A 946 38.56 5.11 -16.80
C THR A 946 39.51 6.26 -17.08
N SER A 947 40.49 6.04 -17.96
CA SER A 947 41.44 7.08 -18.36
C SER A 947 40.74 8.25 -19.06
N GLY A 948 41.15 9.48 -18.75
CA GLY A 948 40.53 10.71 -19.24
C GLY A 948 39.51 11.35 -18.28
N THR A 949 39.25 10.74 -17.14
CA THR A 949 38.32 11.26 -16.12
C THR A 949 38.93 12.33 -15.21
N LYS A 950 40.26 12.49 -15.22
CA LYS A 950 40.99 13.48 -14.40
C LYS A 950 42.00 14.26 -15.22
N ALA A 951 41.55 15.34 -15.84
CA ALA A 951 42.36 16.18 -16.73
C ALA A 951 43.62 16.78 -16.07
N GLU A 952 43.63 16.92 -14.74
CA GLU A 952 44.78 17.42 -13.97
C GLU A 952 46.04 16.53 -14.06
N TYR A 953 45.88 15.25 -14.45
CA TYR A 953 47.00 14.34 -14.71
C TYR A 953 47.30 14.18 -16.21
N GLY A 954 46.67 14.96 -17.09
CA GLY A 954 46.85 14.94 -18.54
C GLY A 954 45.70 14.29 -19.31
N PRO A 955 45.80 14.17 -20.65
CA PRO A 955 44.72 13.73 -21.52
C PRO A 955 44.13 12.37 -21.14
N GLY A 956 44.94 11.36 -20.81
CA GLY A 956 44.48 10.07 -20.28
C GLY A 956 44.51 9.97 -18.75
N GLY A 957 44.37 11.09 -18.05
CA GLY A 957 44.49 11.15 -16.58
C GLY A 957 43.38 10.40 -15.83
N PHE A 958 43.73 9.78 -14.70
CA PHE A 958 42.82 9.08 -13.79
C PHE A 958 43.25 9.27 -12.32
N GLU A 959 42.33 9.07 -11.38
CA GLU A 959 42.63 8.97 -9.95
C GLU A 959 41.76 7.86 -9.34
N ALA A 960 42.38 6.81 -8.81
CA ALA A 960 41.74 5.76 -8.04
C ALA A 960 42.05 5.96 -6.55
N ARG A 961 41.05 6.32 -5.77
CA ARG A 961 41.22 6.45 -4.31
C ARG A 961 41.28 5.08 -3.67
N VAL A 962 42.23 4.89 -2.75
CA VAL A 962 42.47 3.62 -2.07
C VAL A 962 42.36 3.80 -0.56
N TRP A 963 42.21 2.71 0.18
CA TRP A 963 41.77 2.74 1.59
C TRP A 963 42.77 2.13 2.58
N ALA A 964 43.91 1.63 2.14
CA ALA A 964 44.86 0.93 3.00
C ALA A 964 46.30 1.05 2.49
N ASP A 965 47.25 0.85 3.41
CA ASP A 965 48.68 0.77 3.07
C ASP A 965 49.00 -0.66 2.65
N ALA A 966 49.27 -0.87 1.36
CA ALA A 966 49.48 -2.18 0.77
C ALA A 966 49.96 -2.14 -0.68
N VAL A 967 50.26 -3.35 -1.19
CA VAL A 967 50.57 -3.61 -2.60
C VAL A 967 49.28 -3.82 -3.40
N PHE A 968 48.91 -2.83 -4.21
CA PHE A 968 47.77 -2.90 -5.11
C PHE A 968 48.16 -3.59 -6.43
N THR A 969 47.26 -4.41 -6.96
CA THR A 969 47.34 -4.98 -8.30
C THR A 969 46.51 -4.13 -9.25
N LEU A 970 47.15 -3.60 -10.29
CA LEU A 970 46.56 -2.79 -11.35
C LEU A 970 46.34 -3.67 -12.58
N ARG A 971 45.12 -3.74 -13.12
CA ARG A 971 44.81 -4.50 -14.34
C ARG A 971 44.10 -3.64 -15.35
N PHE A 972 44.59 -3.64 -16.59
CA PHE A 972 43.91 -3.03 -17.72
C PHE A 972 44.25 -3.81 -18.98
N LEU A 973 43.31 -3.87 -19.92
CA LEU A 973 43.41 -4.75 -21.10
C LEU A 973 43.76 -6.19 -20.66
N ASN A 974 44.90 -6.72 -21.09
CA ASN A 974 45.42 -8.05 -20.71
C ASN A 974 46.67 -7.99 -19.82
N GLU A 975 47.02 -6.82 -19.30
CA GLU A 975 48.26 -6.58 -18.54
C GLU A 975 47.96 -6.42 -17.04
N ALA A 976 48.96 -6.73 -16.20
CA ALA A 976 48.88 -6.57 -14.75
C ALA A 976 50.16 -5.98 -14.17
N PHE A 977 50.02 -4.96 -13.33
CA PHE A 977 51.11 -4.30 -12.61
C PHE A 977 50.87 -4.36 -11.10
N GLN A 978 51.93 -4.19 -10.31
CA GLN A 978 51.83 -4.06 -8.85
C GLN A 978 52.44 -2.74 -8.40
N VAL A 979 51.80 -2.09 -7.43
CA VAL A 979 52.28 -0.84 -6.85
C VAL A 979 52.06 -0.80 -5.34
N ASP A 980 53.10 -0.42 -4.61
CA ASP A 980 53.05 -0.27 -3.15
C ASP A 980 52.65 1.16 -2.76
N VAL A 981 51.57 1.30 -1.99
CA VAL A 981 51.01 2.58 -1.52
C VAL A 981 51.13 2.66 0.00
N ASN A 982 51.86 3.66 0.53
CA ASN A 982 52.13 3.80 1.97
C ASN A 982 52.00 5.27 2.45
N GLN A 983 50.81 5.72 2.85
CA GLN A 983 50.57 7.12 3.28
C GLN A 983 50.91 8.22 2.24
N GLU A 984 50.95 7.89 0.94
CA GLU A 984 51.31 8.80 -0.15
C GLU A 984 50.28 8.72 -1.29
N ILE A 985 50.29 9.71 -2.20
CA ILE A 985 49.75 9.49 -3.54
C ILE A 985 50.82 8.80 -4.35
N VAL A 986 50.44 7.71 -5.02
CA VAL A 986 51.26 7.12 -6.05
C VAL A 986 50.74 7.59 -7.41
N VAL A 987 51.52 8.41 -8.12
CA VAL A 987 51.21 8.89 -9.47
C VAL A 987 51.92 7.98 -10.48
N LEU A 988 51.15 7.41 -11.41
CA LEU A 988 51.59 6.42 -12.37
C LEU A 988 51.61 7.01 -13.78
N THR A 989 52.68 6.81 -14.53
CA THR A 989 52.65 7.09 -15.97
C THR A 989 52.79 5.78 -16.72
N PHE A 990 51.78 5.44 -17.51
CA PHE A 990 51.81 4.27 -18.38
C PHE A 990 52.26 4.69 -19.77
N SER A 991 53.25 3.98 -20.32
CA SER A 991 53.75 4.20 -21.69
C SER A 991 53.62 2.90 -22.48
N GLU A 992 53.21 2.98 -23.74
CA GLU A 992 53.13 1.84 -24.66
C GLU A 992 54.51 1.64 -25.30
N ASN A 993 55.14 0.48 -25.07
CA ASN A 993 56.47 0.18 -25.57
C ASN A 993 56.39 -0.18 -27.06
N GLY A 994 56.82 0.72 -27.95
CA GLY A 994 56.91 0.46 -29.39
C GLY A 994 56.48 1.58 -30.35
N SER A 995 56.20 2.79 -29.86
CA SER A 995 55.96 3.95 -30.75
C SER A 995 57.19 4.87 -30.83
N GLU A 996 58.26 4.38 -31.45
CA GLU A 996 59.19 5.28 -32.15
C GLU A 996 58.64 5.46 -33.56
N GLU A 997 57.86 6.52 -33.79
CA GLU A 997 57.79 7.22 -35.07
C GLU A 997 57.12 8.58 -34.84
N GLY A 998 57.56 9.57 -35.61
CA GLY A 998 57.45 11.00 -35.34
C GLY A 998 56.07 11.51 -34.91
N PHE A 999 56.10 12.55 -34.07
CA PHE A 999 55.00 13.49 -33.94
C PHE A 999 54.74 14.15 -35.30
N GLU A 1000 53.92 13.52 -36.14
CA GLU A 1000 53.07 14.21 -37.09
C GLU A 1000 51.78 14.60 -36.37
N GLU A 1001 51.30 15.82 -36.62
CA GLU A 1001 50.01 16.30 -36.13
C GLU A 1001 48.93 15.25 -36.38
N PRO A 1002 48.06 14.94 -35.40
CA PRO A 1002 47.06 13.91 -35.60
C PRO A 1002 46.10 14.35 -36.71
N ALA A 1003 46.14 13.64 -37.83
CA ALA A 1003 45.06 13.62 -38.79
C ALA A 1003 43.77 13.35 -38.01
N GLU A 1004 42.75 14.17 -38.24
CA GLU A 1004 41.42 14.06 -37.64
C GLU A 1004 40.97 12.60 -37.71
N ALA A 1005 40.98 11.93 -36.55
CA ALA A 1005 40.41 10.61 -36.43
C ALA A 1005 38.89 10.78 -36.55
N ASP A 1006 38.34 10.44 -37.72
CA ASP A 1006 36.91 10.38 -37.96
C ASP A 1006 36.24 9.55 -36.88
N THR A 1007 35.63 10.25 -35.92
CA THR A 1007 34.97 9.66 -34.77
C THR A 1007 33.60 9.21 -35.23
N ARG A 1008 33.43 7.88 -35.38
CA ARG A 1008 32.14 7.29 -35.76
C ARG A 1008 31.31 7.02 -34.51
N LEU A 1009 30.16 7.66 -34.39
CA LEU A 1009 29.13 7.31 -33.42
C LEU A 1009 28.29 6.18 -34.02
N VAL A 1010 28.32 5.01 -33.41
CA VAL A 1010 27.55 3.83 -33.84
C VAL A 1010 26.50 3.55 -32.79
N THR A 1011 25.25 3.45 -33.23
CA THR A 1011 24.13 3.09 -32.37
C THR A 1011 23.92 1.58 -32.37
N ASN A 1012 23.14 1.06 -31.41
CA ASN A 1012 22.62 -0.31 -31.53
C ASN A 1012 21.67 -0.43 -32.73
N TRP A 1013 21.37 -1.66 -33.16
CA TRP A 1013 20.35 -1.93 -34.18
C TRP A 1013 19.00 -1.34 -33.76
N MET A 1014 18.34 -0.64 -34.68
CA MET A 1014 17.04 -0.01 -34.47
C MET A 1014 16.09 -0.35 -35.62
N GLU A 1015 14.79 -0.28 -35.35
CA GLU A 1015 13.75 -0.46 -36.38
C GLU A 1015 13.80 0.70 -37.40
N PRO A 1016 13.50 0.42 -38.69
CA PRO A 1016 13.68 1.40 -39.79
C PRO A 1016 12.97 2.74 -39.56
N ASP A 1017 11.79 2.72 -38.95
CA ASP A 1017 10.95 3.90 -38.73
C ASP A 1017 11.59 4.86 -37.70
N VAL A 1018 12.26 4.30 -36.67
CA VAL A 1018 13.00 5.07 -35.65
C VAL A 1018 14.28 5.65 -36.22
N VAL A 1019 14.92 4.91 -37.14
CA VAL A 1019 16.07 5.42 -37.90
C VAL A 1019 15.61 6.62 -38.73
N GLU A 1020 14.51 6.53 -39.47
CA GLU A 1020 14.03 7.60 -40.34
C GLU A 1020 13.70 8.89 -39.57
N GLU A 1021 13.10 8.77 -38.39
CA GLU A 1021 12.81 9.90 -37.49
C GLU A 1021 14.11 10.51 -36.90
N LEU A 1022 15.05 9.68 -36.46
CA LEU A 1022 16.36 10.12 -35.97
C LEU A 1022 17.18 10.82 -37.07
N LEU A 1023 17.12 10.33 -38.31
CA LEU A 1023 17.80 10.95 -39.45
C LEU A 1023 17.19 12.33 -39.78
N GLN A 1024 15.87 12.51 -39.66
CA GLN A 1024 15.23 13.82 -39.84
C GLN A 1024 15.69 14.82 -38.77
N ASP A 1025 15.76 14.40 -37.52
CA ASP A 1025 16.19 15.25 -36.40
C ASP A 1025 17.69 15.59 -36.45
N LEU A 1026 18.53 14.67 -36.96
CA LEU A 1026 19.96 14.89 -37.15
C LEU A 1026 20.29 15.72 -38.40
N GLY A 1027 19.38 15.81 -39.37
CA GLY A 1027 19.53 16.64 -40.56
C GLY A 1027 19.81 18.13 -40.26
N ARG A 1028 19.43 18.62 -39.08
CA ARG A 1028 19.78 19.98 -38.60
C ARG A 1028 21.28 20.21 -38.36
N TYR A 1029 22.08 19.15 -38.37
CA TYR A 1029 23.54 19.19 -38.21
C TYR A 1029 24.29 18.90 -39.52
N GLU A 1030 23.61 19.02 -40.68
CA GLU A 1030 24.25 18.89 -41.99
C GLU A 1030 25.53 19.74 -42.09
N GLY A 1031 26.66 19.08 -42.36
CA GLY A 1031 27.99 19.70 -42.44
C GLY A 1031 28.90 19.47 -41.22
N LEU A 1032 28.39 18.93 -40.11
CA LEU A 1032 29.19 18.53 -38.94
C LEU A 1032 29.45 17.01 -38.87
N PHE A 1033 28.61 16.20 -39.52
CA PHE A 1033 28.73 14.74 -39.56
C PHE A 1033 28.43 14.19 -40.97
N THR A 1034 29.06 13.07 -41.33
CA THR A 1034 28.71 12.26 -42.50
C THR A 1034 27.94 11.03 -42.03
N MET A 1035 26.79 10.75 -42.62
CA MET A 1035 25.86 9.71 -42.17
C MET A 1035 25.81 8.54 -43.17
N GLU A 1036 26.04 7.32 -42.68
CA GLU A 1036 25.97 6.06 -43.44
C GLU A 1036 24.93 5.13 -42.76
N THR A 1037 23.94 4.65 -43.50
CA THR A 1037 22.99 3.61 -43.06
C THR A 1037 23.45 2.24 -43.55
N GLN A 1038 23.39 1.23 -42.67
CA GLN A 1038 23.83 -0.14 -42.94
C GLN A 1038 22.68 -1.14 -42.91
#